data_AF-A0A2H0HSD6-F1
#
_entry.id   AF-A0A2H0HSD6-F1
#
_cell.length_a   1.000
_cell.length_b   1.000
_cell.length_c   1.000
_cell.angle_alpha   90.00
_cell.angle_beta   90.00
_cell.angle_gamma   90.00
#
_symmetry.space_group_name_H-M   'P 1'
#
loop_
_entity.id
_entity.type
_entity.pdbx_description
1 polymer ?
#
loop_
_entity_poly.entity_id
_entity_poly.type
_entity_poly.pdbx_seq_one_letter_code
_entity_poly.pdbx_strand_id
1 'polypeptide(L)'
;MDSAQFPIQSLLPQVLASLEAHPRLVLEAPPGAGKTTQVPPALLNAAWCGDGRIIMLEPRRVAARAAAGFMASARGEAVGDTVGYRIRFDNKVSAATRIEVVTEGILTRMIQHDPTLDGVAALIFDEFHERHLAGDLGLALALDVQAQLRPDLRIVVMSATLDGERLAAWLDAPRLSSAGRSYPVQVSHFPSRREEAELSQLRRCIEQALAQHCGDLLVFLPGQREIAQAQTALAHLGERDIVVLPLHGELAIDAQSAALHSDPQGRRRVVLATNVAESSVTLPGVRVVIDSGLAREPRYHPNSGFSRLNTVTISQASADQRAGRAGRVAEGWCYRLWPAAQRLEPARTPEIAQVELAPLALELAAWGSDALRFPDPPPVGAMAAGRDLLQRLGALDTDARITAFGRRVLELGTHPRLAAMLHAAAGDERALACDLAALVEARDPLRSRSDALAARWQALAAFRGGRVPGEANRGALAAIDQAAAQWRRRLRCSAAPPSFVPAHALGDLLAHAYPDRIAHQHASDPRRYQLANGRSARLFDDSAVFGEPWLVLVELRHAGKDALILRAAPVDEASLQRAFPQRFVEHDTVCWDTSARALIARRERRFDRIVLDSRPAGRPDPAQAAQALCDAVGELGLDALPWTEALRQWRERVRCLREWMPDLGLPELSDEALLATREHWLKPAFSGKTRLDALSEAALGEALKHDLDWNLRQRIDALAPRRIAVPSGQERAIVYAHGSAPVLAVKLQELFGLADTPRIADGRIALTLHLLSPGGKPLQITQDLCSFWQRTYPEVKKEMKGRYPRHPWPDDPWAATPTHRTKPRGT
;
A
#
# COMPACT_ATOMS: atom_id res chain seq x y z
N MET A 1 32.43 -16.24 -38.31
CA MET A 1 31.20 -16.56 -37.57
C MET A 1 30.13 -15.63 -38.10
N ASP A 2 29.10 -16.16 -38.74
CA ASP A 2 27.99 -15.34 -39.28
C ASP A 2 27.46 -14.41 -38.18
N SER A 3 27.46 -13.10 -38.45
CA SER A 3 26.92 -12.11 -37.52
C SER A 3 25.42 -12.35 -37.40
N ALA A 4 24.97 -12.95 -36.30
CA ALA A 4 23.55 -13.13 -36.02
C ALA A 4 22.86 -11.75 -36.08
N GLN A 5 22.06 -11.51 -37.13
CA GLN A 5 21.40 -10.24 -37.35
C GLN A 5 20.26 -10.09 -36.33
N PHE A 6 20.41 -9.18 -35.37
CA PHE A 6 19.39 -8.93 -34.34
C PHE A 6 18.21 -8.14 -34.90
N PRO A 7 16.96 -8.46 -34.54
CA PRO A 7 15.77 -7.73 -35.00
C PRO A 7 15.80 -6.22 -34.75
N ILE A 8 16.46 -5.79 -33.66
CA ILE A 8 16.57 -4.37 -33.32
C ILE A 8 17.48 -3.59 -34.27
N GLN A 9 18.38 -4.25 -35.01
CA GLN A 9 19.40 -3.56 -35.83
C GLN A 9 18.80 -2.67 -36.90
N SER A 10 17.70 -3.10 -37.54
CA SER A 10 17.00 -2.27 -38.54
C SER A 10 16.33 -1.03 -37.95
N LEU A 11 16.06 -1.03 -36.63
CA LEU A 11 15.42 0.06 -35.92
C LEU A 11 16.45 1.06 -35.33
N LEU A 12 17.72 0.69 -35.20
CA LEU A 12 18.77 1.54 -34.61
C LEU A 12 18.89 2.92 -35.29
N PRO A 13 18.83 3.06 -36.63
CA PRO A 13 18.87 4.39 -37.25
C PRO A 13 17.71 5.30 -36.80
N GLN A 14 16.51 4.73 -36.61
CA GLN A 14 15.35 5.48 -36.12
C GLN A 14 15.49 5.83 -34.64
N VAL A 15 16.07 4.93 -33.83
CA VAL A 15 16.39 5.20 -32.42
C VAL A 15 17.34 6.39 -32.30
N LEU A 16 18.41 6.42 -33.10
CA LEU A 16 19.37 7.52 -33.12
C LEU A 16 18.71 8.83 -33.56
N ALA A 17 17.97 8.83 -34.67
CA ALA A 17 17.26 10.01 -35.16
C ALA A 17 16.22 10.54 -34.17
N SER A 18 15.50 9.65 -33.47
CA SER A 18 14.54 10.04 -32.44
C SER A 18 15.22 10.72 -31.26
N LEU A 19 16.39 10.25 -30.82
CA LEU A 19 17.13 10.82 -29.68
C LEU A 19 17.93 12.09 -30.04
N GLU A 20 18.22 12.27 -31.33
CA GLU A 20 18.68 13.54 -31.89
C GLU A 20 17.58 14.60 -31.75
N ALA A 21 16.34 14.25 -32.14
CA ALA A 21 15.20 15.16 -32.18
C ALA A 21 14.50 15.37 -30.82
N HIS A 22 14.49 14.36 -29.95
CA HIS A 22 13.78 14.38 -28.66
C HIS A 22 14.64 13.77 -27.55
N PRO A 23 14.72 14.37 -26.35
CA PRO A 23 15.63 13.91 -25.29
C PRO A 23 15.22 12.59 -24.63
N ARG A 24 14.05 12.04 -24.98
CA ARG A 24 13.46 10.85 -24.36
C ARG A 24 13.01 9.86 -25.43
N LEU A 25 13.05 8.57 -25.12
CA LEU A 25 12.54 7.53 -26.01
C LEU A 25 11.96 6.37 -25.21
N VAL A 26 10.78 5.88 -25.61
CA VAL A 26 10.28 4.56 -25.19
C VAL A 26 10.55 3.56 -26.31
N LEU A 27 11.32 2.53 -26.00
CA LEU A 27 11.66 1.45 -26.92
C LEU A 27 10.99 0.16 -26.48
N GLU A 28 10.08 -0.34 -27.30
CA GLU A 28 9.38 -1.58 -27.05
C GLU A 28 9.97 -2.70 -27.92
N ALA A 29 10.50 -3.73 -27.28
CA ALA A 29 10.99 -4.90 -28.00
C ALA A 29 10.96 -6.15 -27.11
N PRO A 30 10.51 -7.31 -27.62
CA PRO A 30 10.51 -8.54 -26.86
C PRO A 30 11.94 -8.95 -26.48
N PRO A 31 12.13 -9.68 -25.37
CA PRO A 31 13.48 -10.05 -24.96
C PRO A 31 14.06 -11.07 -25.96
N GLY A 32 15.34 -10.88 -26.30
CA GLY A 32 15.99 -11.58 -27.42
C GLY A 32 16.03 -10.77 -28.74
N ALA A 33 15.28 -9.68 -28.86
CA ALA A 33 15.38 -8.77 -30.01
C ALA A 33 16.73 -8.02 -30.11
N GLY A 34 17.51 -8.01 -29.03
CA GLY A 34 18.82 -7.36 -28.95
C GLY A 34 18.81 -5.97 -28.32
N LYS A 35 17.69 -5.51 -27.72
CA LYS A 35 17.58 -4.15 -27.14
C LYS A 35 18.72 -3.82 -26.15
N THR A 36 18.92 -4.68 -25.17
CA THR A 36 19.95 -4.59 -24.12
C THR A 36 21.37 -4.58 -24.69
N THR A 37 21.63 -5.37 -25.73
CA THR A 37 22.98 -5.67 -26.20
C THR A 37 23.40 -4.89 -27.45
N GLN A 38 22.47 -4.21 -28.12
CA GLN A 38 22.73 -3.49 -29.37
C GLN A 38 22.43 -1.99 -29.25
N VAL A 39 21.47 -1.58 -28.41
CA VAL A 39 21.12 -0.15 -28.27
C VAL A 39 22.26 0.63 -27.61
N PRO A 40 22.82 0.26 -26.44
CA PRO A 40 23.86 1.05 -25.80
C PRO A 40 25.11 1.24 -26.69
N PRO A 41 25.65 0.20 -27.36
CA PRO A 41 26.76 0.38 -28.30
C PRO A 41 26.43 1.28 -29.49
N ALA A 42 25.19 1.29 -29.99
CA ALA A 42 24.78 2.17 -31.09
C ALA A 42 24.76 3.64 -30.65
N LEU A 43 24.28 3.92 -29.44
CA LEU A 43 24.20 5.28 -28.88
C LEU A 43 25.59 5.91 -28.66
N LEU A 44 26.65 5.11 -28.42
CA LEU A 44 28.02 5.64 -28.32
C LEU A 44 28.49 6.38 -29.60
N ASN A 45 27.92 6.01 -30.75
CA ASN A 45 28.28 6.63 -32.04
C ASN A 45 27.43 7.87 -32.35
N ALA A 46 26.49 8.24 -31.49
CA ALA A 46 25.66 9.43 -31.69
C ALA A 46 26.47 10.71 -31.45
N ALA A 47 26.25 11.75 -32.26
CA ALA A 47 27.00 13.00 -32.16
C ALA A 47 26.83 13.67 -30.78
N TRP A 48 25.62 13.64 -30.22
CA TRP A 48 25.32 14.16 -28.88
C TRP A 48 25.99 13.39 -27.74
N CYS A 49 26.43 12.14 -27.98
CA CYS A 49 27.10 11.35 -26.95
C CYS A 49 28.54 11.83 -26.72
N GLY A 50 29.24 12.28 -27.77
CA GLY A 50 30.63 12.75 -27.70
C GLY A 50 31.54 11.76 -26.97
N ASP A 51 32.23 12.23 -25.93
CA ASP A 51 33.03 11.40 -25.00
C ASP A 51 32.27 10.96 -23.74
N GLY A 52 30.97 11.29 -23.65
CA GLY A 52 30.13 11.00 -22.50
C GLY A 52 29.85 9.50 -22.30
N ARG A 53 29.47 9.13 -21.09
CA ARG A 53 29.15 7.74 -20.72
C ARG A 53 27.66 7.46 -20.85
N ILE A 54 27.34 6.20 -21.07
CA ILE A 54 25.99 5.65 -21.06
C ILE A 54 25.87 4.75 -19.84
N ILE A 55 24.89 5.04 -18.99
CA ILE A 55 24.57 4.19 -17.85
C ILE A 55 23.30 3.41 -18.16
N MET A 56 23.37 2.09 -18.12
CA MET A 56 22.22 1.22 -18.34
C MET A 56 21.85 0.51 -17.03
N LEU A 57 20.66 0.79 -16.54
CA LEU A 57 20.05 0.08 -15.42
C LEU A 57 19.53 -1.28 -15.90
N GLU A 58 19.96 -2.30 -15.17
CA GLU A 58 19.51 -3.68 -15.30
C GLU A 58 19.00 -4.18 -13.94
N PRO A 59 17.73 -4.62 -13.82
CA PRO A 59 17.14 -4.97 -12.53
C PRO A 59 17.87 -6.07 -11.77
N ARG A 60 18.46 -7.02 -12.50
CA ARG A 60 19.02 -8.26 -11.94
C ARG A 60 20.54 -8.27 -12.09
N ARG A 61 21.24 -8.61 -11.00
CA ARG A 61 22.71 -8.76 -10.99
C ARG A 61 23.24 -9.70 -12.08
N VAL A 62 22.53 -10.82 -12.31
CA VAL A 62 22.91 -11.82 -13.32
C VAL A 62 22.76 -11.26 -14.72
N ALA A 63 21.67 -10.54 -14.98
CA ALA A 63 21.40 -9.88 -16.26
C ALA A 63 22.44 -8.80 -16.54
N ALA A 64 22.73 -7.92 -15.57
CA ALA A 64 23.73 -6.87 -15.69
C ALA A 64 25.12 -7.42 -16.13
N ARG A 65 25.57 -8.51 -15.50
CA ARG A 65 26.84 -9.17 -15.84
C ARG A 65 26.79 -9.83 -17.21
N ALA A 66 25.71 -10.54 -17.52
CA ALA A 66 25.54 -11.21 -18.80
C ALA A 66 25.50 -10.19 -19.96
N ALA A 67 24.78 -9.08 -19.80
CA ALA A 67 24.69 -7.99 -20.77
C ALA A 67 26.07 -7.34 -21.01
N ALA A 68 26.77 -6.96 -19.94
CA ALA A 68 28.11 -6.37 -20.05
C ALA A 68 29.12 -7.35 -20.70
N GLY A 69 29.09 -8.62 -20.29
CA GLY A 69 29.93 -9.68 -20.85
C GLY A 69 29.67 -9.92 -22.34
N PHE A 70 28.39 -9.97 -22.73
CA PHE A 70 28.01 -10.13 -24.13
C PHE A 70 28.47 -8.94 -24.97
N MET A 71 28.22 -7.71 -24.51
CA MET A 71 28.61 -6.48 -25.23
C MET A 71 30.14 -6.35 -25.37
N ALA A 72 30.91 -6.66 -24.31
CA ALA A 72 32.37 -6.66 -24.38
C ALA A 72 32.90 -7.72 -25.36
N SER A 73 32.38 -8.95 -25.28
CA SER A 73 32.79 -10.04 -26.17
C SER A 73 32.46 -9.76 -27.64
N ALA A 74 31.30 -9.14 -27.93
CA ALA A 74 30.93 -8.74 -29.28
C ALA A 74 31.89 -7.71 -29.91
N ARG A 75 32.67 -7.01 -29.08
CA ARG A 75 33.72 -6.07 -29.49
C ARG A 75 35.13 -6.68 -29.47
N GLY A 76 35.28 -7.93 -29.02
CA GLY A 76 36.59 -8.55 -28.81
C GLY A 76 37.35 -7.98 -27.62
N GLU A 77 36.66 -7.34 -26.67
CA GLU A 77 37.25 -6.66 -25.50
C GLU A 77 37.00 -7.45 -24.21
N ALA A 78 37.77 -7.14 -23.16
CA ALA A 78 37.48 -7.65 -21.82
C ALA A 78 36.44 -6.78 -21.11
N VAL A 79 35.66 -7.37 -20.19
CA VAL A 79 34.75 -6.59 -19.35
C VAL A 79 35.54 -5.68 -18.41
N GLY A 80 35.22 -4.39 -18.44
CA GLY A 80 35.95 -3.33 -17.74
C GLY A 80 36.73 -2.40 -18.67
N ASP A 81 36.86 -2.75 -19.96
CA ASP A 81 37.38 -1.87 -21.00
C ASP A 81 36.26 -0.87 -21.40
N THR A 82 35.83 -0.81 -22.66
CA THR A 82 34.76 0.12 -23.09
C THR A 82 33.43 -0.18 -22.40
N VAL A 83 33.17 -1.45 -22.07
CA VAL A 83 31.94 -1.92 -21.43
C VAL A 83 32.24 -2.55 -20.08
N GLY A 84 31.59 -2.05 -19.03
CA GLY A 84 31.76 -2.49 -17.67
C GLY A 84 30.44 -2.66 -16.93
N TYR A 85 30.51 -3.10 -15.67
CA TYR A 85 29.35 -3.13 -14.78
C TYR A 85 29.70 -2.77 -13.34
N ARG A 86 28.69 -2.26 -12.63
CA ARG A 86 28.75 -2.01 -11.18
C ARG A 86 27.52 -2.60 -10.50
N ILE A 87 27.74 -3.62 -9.68
CA ILE A 87 26.68 -4.29 -8.92
C ILE A 87 27.05 -4.38 -7.44
N ARG A 88 26.10 -4.79 -6.59
CA ARG A 88 26.39 -4.98 -5.16
C ARG A 88 27.50 -6.02 -4.98
N PHE A 89 28.58 -5.62 -4.31
CA PHE A 89 29.78 -6.42 -4.00
C PHE A 89 30.68 -6.83 -5.17
N ASP A 90 30.49 -6.28 -6.37
CA ASP A 90 31.36 -6.56 -7.52
C ASP A 90 31.36 -5.38 -8.51
N ASN A 91 32.53 -4.99 -9.01
CA ASN A 91 32.70 -3.83 -9.88
C ASN A 91 33.80 -4.10 -10.90
N LYS A 92 33.48 -3.93 -12.18
CA LYS A 92 34.43 -4.05 -13.31
C LYS A 92 34.25 -2.86 -14.24
N VAL A 93 34.82 -1.73 -13.84
CA VAL A 93 34.79 -0.45 -14.55
C VAL A 93 36.20 0.14 -14.48
N SER A 94 36.68 0.77 -15.56
CA SER A 94 37.95 1.48 -15.64
C SER A 94 37.75 2.90 -16.18
N ALA A 95 38.83 3.66 -16.33
CA ALA A 95 38.78 4.99 -16.98
C ALA A 95 38.41 4.91 -18.47
N ALA A 96 38.56 3.75 -19.12
CA ALA A 96 38.17 3.53 -20.51
C ALA A 96 36.67 3.21 -20.67
N THR A 97 35.97 2.92 -19.57
CA THR A 97 34.58 2.47 -19.64
C THR A 97 33.63 3.60 -20.04
N ARG A 98 32.89 3.35 -21.13
CA ARG A 98 31.88 4.26 -21.65
C ARG A 98 30.45 3.72 -21.53
N ILE A 99 30.26 2.41 -21.44
CA ILE A 99 28.97 1.79 -21.12
C ILE A 99 29.10 1.14 -19.75
N GLU A 100 28.35 1.67 -18.77
CA GLU A 100 28.30 1.12 -17.42
C GLU A 100 26.94 0.47 -17.17
N VAL A 101 26.91 -0.86 -17.05
CA VAL A 101 25.69 -1.59 -16.67
C VAL A 101 25.59 -1.65 -15.15
N VAL A 102 24.53 -1.09 -14.59
CA VAL A 102 24.35 -0.93 -13.14
C VAL A 102 23.05 -1.55 -12.67
N THR A 103 23.01 -1.98 -11.40
CA THR A 103 21.74 -2.37 -10.78
C THR A 103 20.97 -1.16 -10.23
N GLU A 104 19.67 -1.30 -10.03
CA GLU A 104 18.74 -0.21 -9.68
C GLU A 104 19.18 0.64 -8.47
N GLY A 105 19.58 -0.01 -7.37
CA GLY A 105 20.06 0.69 -6.17
C GLY A 105 21.42 1.37 -6.33
N ILE A 106 22.19 1.03 -7.37
CA ILE A 106 23.44 1.73 -7.70
C ILE A 106 23.13 2.99 -8.49
N LEU A 107 22.27 2.92 -9.51
CA LEU A 107 21.87 4.10 -10.29
C LEU A 107 21.25 5.17 -9.38
N THR A 108 20.31 4.78 -8.52
CA THR A 108 19.64 5.69 -7.59
C THR A 108 20.67 6.46 -6.75
N ARG A 109 21.68 5.77 -6.19
CA ARG A 109 22.74 6.42 -5.41
C ARG A 109 23.65 7.31 -6.24
N MET A 110 23.91 6.96 -7.49
CA MET A 110 24.71 7.81 -8.38
C MET A 110 24.02 9.15 -8.61
N ILE A 111 22.72 9.13 -8.94
CA ILE A 111 21.93 10.35 -9.16
C ILE A 111 21.79 11.16 -7.87
N GLN A 112 21.50 10.51 -6.74
CA GLN A 112 21.38 11.17 -5.44
C GLN A 112 22.68 11.85 -4.98
N HIS A 113 23.83 11.21 -5.24
CA HIS A 113 25.13 11.74 -4.82
C HIS A 113 25.62 12.86 -5.72
N ASP A 114 25.41 12.72 -7.03
CA ASP A 114 25.78 13.72 -8.03
C ASP A 114 24.63 13.95 -9.02
N PRO A 115 23.74 14.93 -8.71
CA PRO A 115 22.65 15.32 -9.59
C PRO A 115 23.11 15.95 -10.91
N THR A 116 24.36 16.41 -11.01
CA THR A 116 24.88 16.99 -12.26
C THR A 116 25.09 15.93 -13.32
N LEU A 117 25.38 14.68 -12.89
CA LEU A 117 25.71 13.55 -13.75
C LEU A 117 26.78 13.93 -14.80
N ASP A 118 27.80 14.67 -14.36
CA ASP A 118 28.85 15.17 -15.25
C ASP A 118 29.54 14.02 -16.02
N GLY A 119 29.70 14.23 -17.32
CA GLY A 119 30.24 13.22 -18.23
C GLY A 119 29.30 12.04 -18.51
N VAL A 120 28.04 12.06 -18.09
CA VAL A 120 27.00 11.11 -18.51
C VAL A 120 26.16 11.75 -19.61
N ALA A 121 26.04 11.06 -20.74
CA ALA A 121 25.26 11.49 -21.90
C ALA A 121 23.87 10.85 -21.95
N ALA A 122 23.74 9.61 -21.47
CA ALA A 122 22.45 8.91 -21.48
C ALA A 122 22.24 7.97 -20.29
N LEU A 123 20.99 7.88 -19.86
CA LEU A 123 20.48 6.87 -18.94
C LEU A 123 19.53 5.94 -19.69
N ILE A 124 19.75 4.64 -19.56
CA ILE A 124 18.89 3.60 -20.13
C ILE A 124 18.25 2.81 -19.00
N PHE A 125 16.94 2.71 -18.97
CA PHE A 125 16.17 1.90 -18.03
C PHE A 125 15.72 0.64 -18.77
N ASP A 126 16.45 -0.47 -18.61
CA ASP A 126 16.06 -1.74 -19.21
C ASP A 126 15.02 -2.47 -18.37
N GLU A 127 14.20 -3.29 -19.04
CA GLU A 127 13.21 -4.18 -18.43
C GLU A 127 12.23 -3.44 -17.51
N PHE A 128 11.86 -2.21 -17.88
CA PHE A 128 11.06 -1.30 -17.05
C PHE A 128 9.66 -1.87 -16.70
N HIS A 129 9.19 -2.86 -17.45
CA HIS A 129 7.94 -3.57 -17.16
C HIS A 129 7.98 -4.43 -15.88
N GLU A 130 9.15 -4.69 -15.28
CA GLU A 130 9.23 -5.35 -13.97
C GLU A 130 8.69 -4.44 -12.85
N ARG A 131 8.63 -3.12 -13.07
CA ARG A 131 8.05 -2.10 -12.18
C ARG A 131 8.54 -2.18 -10.73
N HIS A 132 9.85 -2.35 -10.58
CA HIS A 132 10.52 -2.30 -9.28
C HIS A 132 10.61 -0.86 -8.75
N LEU A 133 10.56 -0.73 -7.44
CA LEU A 133 10.53 0.57 -6.78
C LEU A 133 11.79 1.40 -7.05
N ALA A 134 12.97 0.78 -7.02
CA ALA A 134 14.23 1.48 -7.25
C ALA A 134 14.39 1.93 -8.71
N GLY A 135 13.85 1.16 -9.68
CA GLY A 135 13.78 1.57 -11.08
C GLY A 135 12.84 2.77 -11.29
N ASP A 136 11.64 2.72 -10.71
CA ASP A 136 10.67 3.83 -10.75
C ASP A 136 11.24 5.11 -10.11
N LEU A 137 11.89 5.00 -8.94
CA LEU A 137 12.57 6.13 -8.29
C LEU A 137 13.72 6.68 -9.13
N GLY A 138 14.58 5.81 -9.68
CA GLY A 138 15.69 6.23 -10.54
C GLY A 138 15.21 7.01 -11.75
N LEU A 139 14.10 6.60 -12.38
CA LEU A 139 13.51 7.32 -13.51
C LEU A 139 12.92 8.66 -13.08
N ALA A 140 12.22 8.71 -11.94
CA ALA A 140 11.66 9.94 -11.40
C ALA A 140 12.75 10.98 -11.09
N LEU A 141 13.87 10.55 -10.47
CA LEU A 141 15.04 11.39 -10.20
C LEU A 141 15.71 11.86 -11.51
N ALA A 142 15.88 10.96 -12.48
CA ALA A 142 16.45 11.30 -13.79
C ALA A 142 15.63 12.37 -14.53
N LEU A 143 14.30 12.28 -14.46
CA LEU A 143 13.39 13.27 -15.06
C LEU A 143 13.49 14.63 -14.38
N ASP A 144 13.63 14.64 -13.04
CA ASP A 144 13.81 15.88 -12.29
C ASP A 144 15.15 16.56 -12.62
N VAL A 145 16.24 15.77 -12.68
CA VAL A 145 17.55 16.25 -13.15
C VAL A 145 17.48 16.78 -14.58
N GLN A 146 16.81 16.07 -15.49
CA GLN A 146 16.67 16.51 -16.88
C GLN A 146 15.89 17.83 -16.98
N ALA A 147 14.84 18.01 -16.17
CA ALA A 147 14.01 19.20 -16.19
C ALA A 147 14.73 20.43 -15.60
N GLN A 148 15.56 20.25 -14.57
CA GLN A 148 16.14 21.36 -13.81
C GLN A 148 17.60 21.68 -14.17
N LEU A 149 18.42 20.67 -14.47
CA LEU A 149 19.88 20.80 -14.56
C LEU A 149 20.44 20.37 -15.91
N ARG A 150 19.93 19.27 -16.48
CA ARG A 150 20.52 18.60 -17.66
C ARG A 150 19.48 18.35 -18.76
N PRO A 151 18.95 19.40 -19.42
CA PRO A 151 18.01 19.23 -20.53
C PRO A 151 18.63 18.49 -21.73
N ASP A 152 19.96 18.40 -21.78
CA ASP A 152 20.73 17.64 -22.75
C ASP A 152 20.74 16.12 -22.49
N LEU A 153 20.58 15.68 -21.24
CA LEU A 153 20.66 14.27 -20.87
C LEU A 153 19.62 13.44 -21.62
N ARG A 154 20.03 12.33 -22.22
CA ARG A 154 19.12 11.42 -22.93
C ARG A 154 18.58 10.32 -22.01
N ILE A 155 17.27 10.07 -22.06
CA ILE A 155 16.61 9.04 -21.24
C ILE A 155 15.92 8.04 -22.16
N VAL A 156 16.34 6.78 -22.11
CA VAL A 156 15.74 5.69 -22.88
C VAL A 156 15.09 4.70 -21.93
N VAL A 157 13.80 4.44 -22.12
CA VAL A 157 13.08 3.42 -21.35
C VAL A 157 12.79 2.24 -22.26
N MET A 158 13.33 1.07 -21.94
CA MET A 158 13.16 -0.15 -22.71
C MET A 158 12.18 -1.10 -22.01
N SER A 159 11.18 -1.57 -22.76
CA SER A 159 10.14 -2.48 -22.25
C SER A 159 9.89 -3.63 -23.20
N ALA A 160 9.43 -4.76 -22.66
CA ALA A 160 9.05 -5.94 -23.41
C ALA A 160 7.53 -6.09 -23.61
N THR A 161 6.72 -5.23 -22.99
CA THR A 161 5.25 -5.36 -22.96
C THR A 161 4.55 -4.29 -23.79
N LEU A 162 3.32 -4.62 -24.24
CA LEU A 162 2.48 -3.82 -25.13
C LEU A 162 1.91 -2.52 -24.52
N ASP A 163 2.09 -2.26 -23.21
CA ASP A 163 1.63 -1.02 -22.56
C ASP A 163 2.60 0.16 -22.81
N GLY A 164 3.35 0.12 -23.91
CA GLY A 164 4.30 1.15 -24.29
C GLY A 164 3.64 2.49 -24.60
N GLU A 165 2.36 2.50 -25.01
CA GLU A 165 1.62 3.73 -25.31
C GLU A 165 1.36 4.56 -24.06
N ARG A 166 0.84 3.94 -22.99
CA ARG A 166 0.63 4.63 -21.70
C ARG A 166 1.95 5.17 -21.14
N LEU A 167 3.00 4.36 -21.24
CA LEU A 167 4.34 4.74 -20.79
C LEU A 167 4.92 5.90 -21.62
N ALA A 168 4.77 5.88 -22.93
CA ALA A 168 5.23 6.94 -23.83
C ALA A 168 4.47 8.26 -23.62
N ALA A 169 3.16 8.19 -23.46
CA ALA A 169 2.33 9.34 -23.11
C ALA A 169 2.71 9.92 -21.75
N TRP A 170 2.92 9.06 -20.74
CA TRP A 170 3.38 9.49 -19.43
C TRP A 170 4.82 10.03 -19.45
N LEU A 171 5.74 9.49 -20.25
CA LEU A 171 7.12 9.97 -20.34
C LEU A 171 7.22 11.26 -21.20
N ASP A 172 6.18 11.55 -21.99
CA ASP A 172 6.23 12.55 -23.06
C ASP A 172 7.43 12.27 -23.97
N ALA A 173 7.36 11.12 -24.65
CA ALA A 173 8.44 10.59 -25.49
C ALA A 173 7.88 9.86 -26.71
N PRO A 174 8.59 9.89 -27.86
CA PRO A 174 8.32 8.99 -28.98
C PRO A 174 8.37 7.53 -28.54
N ARG A 175 7.52 6.70 -29.18
CA ARG A 175 7.52 5.25 -29.03
C ARG A 175 8.03 4.61 -30.31
N LEU A 176 9.02 3.74 -30.20
CA LEU A 176 9.48 2.86 -31.27
C LEU A 176 9.29 1.41 -30.86
N SER A 177 8.83 0.57 -31.79
CA SER A 177 8.57 -0.85 -31.52
C SER A 177 9.31 -1.74 -32.51
N SER A 178 9.97 -2.79 -31.99
CA SER A 178 10.55 -3.86 -32.78
C SER A 178 9.74 -5.13 -32.58
N ALA A 179 9.24 -5.72 -33.67
CA ALA A 179 8.43 -6.94 -33.64
C ALA A 179 9.20 -8.19 -33.14
N GLY A 180 10.52 -8.10 -32.98
CA GLY A 180 11.36 -9.24 -32.59
C GLY A 180 11.40 -10.36 -33.63
N ARG A 181 12.12 -11.45 -33.29
CA ARG A 181 12.05 -12.75 -33.98
C ARG A 181 11.62 -13.76 -32.92
N SER A 182 10.33 -14.08 -32.89
CA SER A 182 9.78 -15.13 -32.03
C SER A 182 9.17 -16.21 -32.89
N TYR A 183 9.61 -17.44 -32.69
CA TYR A 183 8.96 -18.61 -33.27
C TYR A 183 7.66 -18.92 -32.50
N PRO A 184 6.66 -19.54 -33.16
CA PRO A 184 5.41 -19.88 -32.50
C PRO A 184 5.67 -20.82 -31.31
N VAL A 185 4.94 -20.58 -30.21
CA VAL A 185 4.95 -21.43 -29.02
C VAL A 185 3.56 -22.04 -28.84
N GLN A 186 3.46 -23.36 -28.86
CA GLN A 186 2.21 -24.06 -28.59
C GLN A 186 1.97 -24.12 -27.08
N VAL A 187 0.95 -23.40 -26.61
CA VAL A 187 0.57 -23.36 -25.19
C VAL A 187 -0.51 -24.41 -24.92
N SER A 188 -0.32 -25.23 -23.90
CA SER A 188 -1.31 -26.18 -23.42
C SER A 188 -1.37 -26.20 -21.90
N HIS A 189 -2.51 -26.59 -21.34
CA HIS A 189 -2.72 -26.70 -19.90
C HIS A 189 -2.62 -28.17 -19.49
N PHE A 190 -1.63 -28.51 -18.67
CA PHE A 190 -1.36 -29.88 -18.28
C PHE A 190 -2.29 -30.31 -17.14
N PRO A 191 -3.17 -31.30 -17.34
CA PRO A 191 -4.23 -31.62 -16.39
C PRO A 191 -3.65 -32.16 -15.09
N SER A 192 -4.17 -31.70 -13.95
CA SER A 192 -3.95 -32.33 -12.65
C SER A 192 -4.88 -33.52 -12.47
N ARG A 193 -4.41 -34.58 -11.82
CA ARG A 193 -5.25 -35.72 -11.41
C ARG A 193 -5.89 -35.40 -10.07
N ARG A 194 -7.04 -36.03 -9.78
CA ARG A 194 -7.71 -35.89 -8.48
C ARG A 194 -6.74 -36.28 -7.36
N GLU A 195 -6.60 -35.41 -6.35
CA GLU A 195 -5.73 -35.60 -5.18
C GLU A 195 -4.22 -35.75 -5.53
N GLU A 196 -3.80 -35.34 -6.73
CA GLU A 196 -2.39 -35.31 -7.09
C GLU A 196 -1.68 -34.10 -6.48
N ALA A 197 -0.59 -34.34 -5.76
CA ALA A 197 0.26 -33.27 -5.26
C ALA A 197 0.94 -32.51 -6.42
N GLU A 198 1.15 -31.20 -6.26
CA GLU A 198 1.76 -30.32 -7.28
C GLU A 198 3.11 -30.86 -7.79
N LEU A 199 3.96 -31.36 -6.89
CA LEU A 199 5.26 -31.94 -7.24
C LEU A 199 5.12 -33.20 -8.13
N SER A 200 4.08 -34.00 -7.90
CA SER A 200 3.81 -35.21 -8.70
C SER A 200 3.31 -34.83 -10.10
N GLN A 201 2.41 -33.85 -10.20
CA GLN A 201 1.96 -33.30 -11.49
C GLN A 201 3.14 -32.72 -12.28
N LEU A 202 4.00 -31.93 -11.61
CA LEU A 202 5.20 -31.35 -12.19
C LEU A 202 6.14 -32.42 -12.77
N ARG A 203 6.47 -33.43 -11.96
CA ARG A 203 7.33 -34.54 -12.39
C ARG A 203 6.75 -35.24 -13.63
N ARG A 204 5.45 -35.57 -13.60
CA ARG A 204 4.75 -36.22 -14.72
C ARG A 204 4.79 -35.36 -15.98
N CYS A 205 4.63 -34.04 -15.84
CA CYS A 205 4.74 -33.10 -16.96
C CYS A 205 6.16 -33.06 -17.53
N ILE A 206 7.19 -33.03 -16.69
CA ILE A 206 8.60 -33.02 -17.11
C ILE A 206 8.94 -34.31 -17.87
N GLU A 207 8.60 -35.47 -17.31
CA GLU A 207 8.87 -36.77 -17.94
C GLU A 207 8.16 -36.90 -19.29
N GLN A 208 6.89 -36.46 -19.38
CA GLN A 208 6.15 -36.45 -20.65
C GLN A 208 6.78 -35.49 -21.66
N ALA A 209 7.15 -34.28 -21.25
CA ALA A 209 7.75 -33.29 -22.12
C ALA A 209 9.13 -33.73 -22.64
N LEU A 210 9.93 -34.39 -21.81
CA LEU A 210 11.21 -35.00 -22.21
C LEU A 210 10.99 -36.11 -23.26
N ALA A 211 9.93 -36.90 -23.14
CA ALA A 211 9.63 -37.96 -24.10
C ALA A 211 9.08 -37.44 -25.44
N GLN A 212 8.31 -36.35 -25.43
CA GLN A 212 7.56 -35.86 -26.61
C GLN A 212 8.33 -34.82 -27.43
N HIS A 213 9.14 -34.00 -26.79
CA HIS A 213 9.78 -32.85 -27.43
C HIS A 213 11.28 -32.98 -27.35
N CYS A 214 12.01 -32.32 -28.25
CA CYS A 214 13.47 -32.17 -28.18
C CYS A 214 13.87 -30.80 -27.60
N GLY A 215 15.17 -30.60 -27.35
CA GLY A 215 15.70 -29.37 -26.75
C GLY A 215 15.49 -29.30 -25.24
N ASP A 216 16.13 -28.33 -24.60
CA ASP A 216 16.15 -28.21 -23.14
C ASP A 216 14.79 -27.76 -22.58
N LEU A 217 14.55 -28.12 -21.32
CA LEU A 217 13.37 -27.73 -20.55
C LEU A 217 13.72 -26.58 -19.61
N LEU A 218 12.85 -25.58 -19.56
CA LEU A 218 12.85 -24.54 -18.54
C LEU A 218 11.60 -24.67 -17.68
N VAL A 219 11.77 -24.83 -16.37
CA VAL A 219 10.69 -25.05 -15.42
C VAL A 219 10.62 -23.86 -14.47
N PHE A 220 9.51 -23.13 -14.46
CA PHE A 220 9.29 -22.01 -13.55
C PHE A 220 8.64 -22.46 -12.23
N LEU A 221 9.33 -22.20 -11.12
CA LEU A 221 8.91 -22.53 -9.76
C LEU A 221 8.94 -21.29 -8.86
N PRO A 222 8.09 -21.21 -7.82
CA PRO A 222 7.94 -20.00 -7.02
C PRO A 222 9.18 -19.69 -6.17
N GLY A 223 10.01 -20.68 -5.83
CA GLY A 223 11.19 -20.45 -5.01
C GLY A 223 12.13 -21.64 -4.87
N GLN A 224 13.18 -21.42 -4.09
CA GLN A 224 14.28 -22.37 -3.89
C GLN A 224 13.84 -23.69 -3.25
N ARG A 225 12.86 -23.65 -2.33
CA ARG A 225 12.36 -24.86 -1.66
C ARG A 225 11.75 -25.79 -2.70
N GLU A 226 10.91 -25.23 -3.56
CA GLU A 226 10.24 -25.96 -4.62
C GLU A 226 11.24 -26.45 -5.68
N ILE A 227 12.26 -25.64 -6.02
CA ILE A 227 13.39 -26.05 -6.88
C ILE A 227 14.14 -27.24 -6.29
N ALA A 228 14.52 -27.19 -5.01
CA ALA A 228 15.24 -28.27 -4.35
C ALA A 228 14.41 -29.56 -4.28
N GLN A 229 13.12 -29.45 -3.98
CA GLN A 229 12.19 -30.59 -3.99
C GLN A 229 12.06 -31.22 -5.37
N ALA A 230 11.93 -30.39 -6.42
CA ALA A 230 11.91 -30.86 -7.81
C ALA A 230 13.24 -31.52 -8.20
N GLN A 231 14.37 -30.93 -7.83
CA GLN A 231 15.69 -31.50 -8.13
C GLN A 231 15.87 -32.88 -7.49
N THR A 232 15.47 -33.05 -6.22
CA THR A 232 15.47 -34.35 -5.55
C THR A 232 14.53 -35.35 -6.24
N ALA A 233 13.32 -34.92 -6.59
CA ALA A 233 12.32 -35.77 -7.24
C ALA A 233 12.71 -36.20 -8.67
N LEU A 234 13.68 -35.52 -9.29
CA LEU A 234 14.17 -35.74 -10.65
C LEU A 234 15.58 -36.34 -10.70
N ALA A 235 16.14 -36.77 -9.56
CA ALA A 235 17.52 -37.28 -9.48
C ALA A 235 17.77 -38.48 -10.40
N HIS A 236 16.76 -39.33 -10.63
CA HIS A 236 16.82 -40.48 -11.54
C HIS A 236 17.03 -40.10 -13.00
N LEU A 237 16.78 -38.84 -13.40
CA LEU A 237 17.04 -38.39 -14.76
C LEU A 237 18.54 -38.35 -15.10
N GLY A 238 19.42 -38.25 -14.10
CA GLY A 238 20.86 -38.32 -14.30
C GLY A 238 21.32 -39.66 -14.89
N GLU A 239 20.59 -40.75 -14.63
CA GLU A 239 20.84 -42.08 -15.22
C GLU A 239 20.53 -42.13 -16.73
N ARG A 240 19.81 -41.13 -17.25
CA ARG A 240 19.39 -41.02 -18.65
C ARG A 240 20.14 -39.93 -19.42
N ASP A 241 21.32 -39.55 -18.92
CA ASP A 241 22.18 -38.52 -19.53
C ASP A 241 21.51 -37.13 -19.62
N ILE A 242 20.64 -36.81 -18.65
CA ILE A 242 19.96 -35.52 -18.52
C ILE A 242 20.49 -34.76 -17.31
N VAL A 243 20.81 -33.48 -17.50
CA VAL A 243 21.35 -32.62 -16.44
C VAL A 243 20.25 -31.75 -15.84
N VAL A 244 20.00 -31.89 -14.54
CA VAL A 244 19.05 -31.05 -13.79
C VAL A 244 19.81 -29.92 -13.10
N LEU A 245 19.53 -28.67 -13.48
CA LEU A 245 20.25 -27.49 -13.02
C LEU A 245 19.30 -26.50 -12.31
N PRO A 246 19.60 -26.05 -11.09
CA PRO A 246 18.86 -24.97 -10.46
C PRO A 246 19.28 -23.61 -11.04
N LEU A 247 18.36 -22.64 -11.07
CA LEU A 247 18.64 -21.26 -11.43
C LEU A 247 17.84 -20.28 -10.56
N HIS A 248 18.48 -19.70 -9.54
CA HIS A 248 17.91 -18.67 -8.67
C HIS A 248 18.96 -17.66 -8.19
N GLY A 249 18.51 -16.49 -7.72
CA GLY A 249 19.37 -15.35 -7.40
C GLY A 249 20.42 -15.58 -6.30
N GLU A 250 20.19 -16.54 -5.39
CA GLU A 250 21.12 -16.90 -4.31
C GLU A 250 22.19 -17.94 -4.70
N LEU A 251 22.17 -18.49 -5.92
CA LEU A 251 23.21 -19.41 -6.37
C LEU A 251 24.58 -18.74 -6.46
N ALA A 252 25.64 -19.53 -6.25
CA ALA A 252 27.00 -19.11 -6.55
C ALA A 252 27.13 -18.76 -8.04
N ILE A 253 28.03 -17.83 -8.34
CA ILE A 253 28.23 -17.27 -9.67
C ILE A 253 28.48 -18.36 -10.73
N ASP A 254 29.33 -19.33 -10.41
CA ASP A 254 29.70 -20.39 -11.34
C ASP A 254 28.51 -21.32 -11.63
N ALA A 255 27.68 -21.59 -10.63
CA ALA A 255 26.46 -22.39 -10.79
C ALA A 255 25.41 -21.66 -11.63
N GLN A 256 25.25 -20.33 -11.45
CA GLN A 256 24.40 -19.54 -12.33
C GLN A 256 24.92 -19.59 -13.77
N SER A 257 26.22 -19.37 -13.96
CA SER A 257 26.85 -19.42 -15.28
C SER A 257 26.65 -20.76 -15.97
N ALA A 258 26.77 -21.88 -15.24
CA ALA A 258 26.55 -23.22 -15.79
C ALA A 258 25.12 -23.41 -16.32
N ALA A 259 24.10 -22.83 -15.68
CA ALA A 259 22.73 -22.88 -16.19
C ALA A 259 22.55 -22.04 -17.47
N LEU A 260 23.35 -20.98 -17.65
CA LEU A 260 23.22 -20.06 -18.79
C LEU A 260 23.88 -20.56 -20.08
N HIS A 261 24.80 -21.52 -19.99
CA HIS A 261 25.53 -22.06 -21.14
C HIS A 261 25.08 -23.47 -21.45
N SER A 262 25.13 -23.86 -22.72
CA SER A 262 24.92 -25.25 -23.14
C SER A 262 25.83 -26.20 -22.36
N ASP A 263 25.35 -27.41 -22.08
CA ASP A 263 26.17 -28.42 -21.40
C ASP A 263 27.40 -28.76 -22.27
N PRO A 264 28.62 -28.73 -21.74
CA PRO A 264 29.84 -29.01 -22.51
C PRO A 264 29.89 -30.40 -23.14
N GLN A 265 29.14 -31.36 -22.59
CA GLN A 265 29.05 -32.73 -23.09
C GLN A 265 27.87 -32.91 -24.07
N GLY A 266 27.15 -31.83 -24.40
CA GLY A 266 26.02 -31.85 -25.32
C GLY A 266 24.75 -32.49 -24.73
N ARG A 267 24.72 -32.74 -23.42
CA ARG A 267 23.59 -33.38 -22.76
C ARG A 267 22.38 -32.47 -22.68
N ARG A 268 21.20 -33.07 -22.66
CA ARG A 268 19.93 -32.35 -22.52
C ARG A 268 19.77 -31.84 -21.09
N ARG A 269 19.24 -30.63 -20.94
CA ARG A 269 19.12 -29.95 -19.64
C ARG A 269 17.67 -29.74 -19.22
N VAL A 270 17.44 -29.84 -17.92
CA VAL A 270 16.22 -29.39 -17.24
C VAL A 270 16.63 -28.29 -16.26
N VAL A 271 16.34 -27.05 -16.63
CA VAL A 271 16.65 -25.86 -15.83
C VAL A 271 15.47 -25.53 -14.93
N LEU A 272 15.62 -25.67 -13.62
CA LEU A 272 14.62 -25.36 -12.60
C LEU A 272 14.84 -23.93 -12.10
N ALA A 273 14.00 -22.99 -12.51
CA ALA A 273 14.22 -21.56 -12.32
C ALA A 273 13.11 -20.84 -11.56
N THR A 274 13.46 -19.76 -10.88
CA THR A 274 12.48 -18.73 -10.48
C THR A 274 12.28 -17.71 -11.61
N ASN A 275 11.57 -16.61 -11.34
CA ASN A 275 11.40 -15.48 -12.27
C ASN A 275 12.73 -14.84 -12.74
N VAL A 276 13.89 -15.26 -12.20
CA VAL A 276 15.20 -14.86 -12.72
C VAL A 276 15.42 -15.25 -14.19
N ALA A 277 14.70 -16.26 -14.69
CA ALA A 277 14.75 -16.70 -16.08
C ALA A 277 13.62 -16.15 -16.96
N GLU A 278 12.71 -15.35 -16.38
CA GLU A 278 11.57 -14.76 -17.09
C GLU A 278 12.06 -13.74 -18.13
N SER A 279 12.87 -12.80 -17.68
CA SER A 279 13.43 -11.67 -18.44
C SER A 279 14.96 -11.75 -18.56
N SER A 280 15.53 -10.97 -19.47
CA SER A 280 16.96 -10.54 -19.57
C SER A 280 18.08 -11.58 -19.69
N VAL A 281 17.83 -12.84 -19.41
CA VAL A 281 18.83 -13.93 -19.48
C VAL A 281 18.47 -14.81 -20.66
N THR A 282 19.39 -15.18 -21.54
CA THR A 282 19.11 -16.15 -22.63
C THR A 282 19.58 -17.53 -22.21
N LEU A 283 18.72 -18.54 -22.37
CA LEU A 283 19.06 -19.94 -22.15
C LEU A 283 19.11 -20.62 -23.53
N PRO A 284 20.30 -20.86 -24.10
CA PRO A 284 20.42 -21.49 -25.40
C PRO A 284 19.83 -22.90 -25.35
N GLY A 285 19.21 -23.37 -26.44
CA GLY A 285 18.69 -24.75 -26.53
C GLY A 285 17.33 -25.00 -25.87
N VAL A 286 16.78 -24.07 -25.10
CA VAL A 286 15.44 -24.23 -24.51
C VAL A 286 14.37 -24.22 -25.60
N ARG A 287 13.56 -25.29 -25.64
CA ARG A 287 12.41 -25.45 -26.54
C ARG A 287 11.11 -25.77 -25.81
N VAL A 288 11.18 -26.14 -24.54
CA VAL A 288 10.01 -26.47 -23.73
C VAL A 288 10.02 -25.65 -22.45
N VAL A 289 8.90 -25.01 -22.15
CA VAL A 289 8.64 -24.34 -20.88
C VAL A 289 7.59 -25.11 -20.10
N ILE A 290 7.80 -25.29 -18.81
CA ILE A 290 6.79 -25.79 -17.87
C ILE A 290 6.60 -24.71 -16.81
N ASP A 291 5.40 -24.16 -16.69
CA ASP A 291 5.10 -23.03 -15.80
C ASP A 291 4.16 -23.46 -14.68
N SER A 292 4.58 -23.26 -13.44
CA SER A 292 3.73 -23.47 -12.26
C SER A 292 2.65 -22.41 -12.12
N GLY A 293 2.80 -21.25 -12.76
CA GLY A 293 1.85 -20.12 -12.64
C GLY A 293 2.00 -19.36 -11.34
N LEU A 294 3.06 -19.64 -10.58
CA LEU A 294 3.33 -19.07 -9.26
C LEU A 294 4.66 -18.31 -9.24
N ALA A 295 4.71 -17.30 -8.37
CA ALA A 295 5.91 -16.54 -8.04
C ALA A 295 5.93 -16.17 -6.56
N ARG A 296 7.10 -15.83 -6.02
CA ARG A 296 7.22 -15.20 -4.70
C ARG A 296 7.42 -13.70 -4.87
N GLU A 297 6.51 -12.91 -4.33
CA GLU A 297 6.56 -11.45 -4.38
C GLU A 297 6.52 -10.85 -2.96
N PRO A 298 7.25 -9.74 -2.70
CA PRO A 298 7.15 -9.03 -1.44
C PRO A 298 5.79 -8.32 -1.31
N ARG A 299 5.13 -8.49 -0.17
CA ARG A 299 3.88 -7.79 0.17
C ARG A 299 3.95 -7.20 1.56
N TYR A 300 3.67 -5.92 1.64
CA TYR A 300 3.50 -5.14 2.85
C TYR A 300 2.03 -5.17 3.28
N HIS A 301 1.81 -5.50 4.55
CA HIS A 301 0.50 -5.42 5.16
C HIS A 301 0.44 -4.19 6.07
N PRO A 302 -0.29 -3.11 5.71
CA PRO A 302 -0.34 -1.88 6.52
C PRO A 302 -0.79 -2.12 7.97
N ASN A 303 -1.76 -3.04 8.16
CA ASN A 303 -2.35 -3.35 9.47
C ASN A 303 -1.41 -4.10 10.42
N SER A 304 -0.45 -4.86 9.89
CA SER A 304 0.61 -5.44 10.73
C SER A 304 1.85 -4.57 10.72
N GLY A 305 2.13 -3.86 9.62
CA GLY A 305 3.36 -3.11 9.39
C GLY A 305 4.52 -3.97 8.90
N PHE A 306 4.28 -5.17 8.33
CA PHE A 306 5.32 -6.12 7.92
C PHE A 306 5.29 -6.42 6.43
N SER A 307 6.49 -6.52 5.86
CA SER A 307 6.75 -7.06 4.52
C SER A 307 7.02 -8.56 4.61
N ARG A 308 6.38 -9.37 3.76
CA ARG A 308 6.60 -10.82 3.63
C ARG A 308 6.66 -11.25 2.19
N LEU A 309 7.40 -12.33 1.91
CA LEU A 309 7.33 -13.01 0.61
C LEU A 309 6.10 -13.92 0.57
N ASN A 310 5.11 -13.51 -0.19
CA ASN A 310 3.91 -14.32 -0.42
C ASN A 310 4.04 -15.07 -1.75
N THR A 311 3.59 -16.32 -1.78
CA THR A 311 3.38 -17.01 -3.04
C THR A 311 2.10 -16.47 -3.67
N VAL A 312 2.20 -15.96 -4.90
CA VAL A 312 1.11 -15.35 -5.65
C VAL A 312 0.98 -15.99 -7.03
N THR A 313 -0.21 -15.90 -7.61
CA THR A 313 -0.42 -16.20 -9.02
C THR A 313 0.20 -15.11 -9.88
N ILE A 314 0.85 -15.51 -10.97
CA ILE A 314 1.48 -14.57 -11.91
C ILE A 314 0.43 -13.84 -12.74
N SER A 315 0.83 -12.72 -13.35
CA SER A 315 0.00 -12.02 -14.34
C SER A 315 0.00 -12.75 -15.68
N GLN A 316 -0.98 -12.42 -16.54
CA GLN A 316 -1.04 -12.88 -17.92
C GLN A 316 0.22 -12.47 -18.69
N ALA A 317 0.66 -11.22 -18.57
CA ALA A 317 1.89 -10.75 -19.19
C ALA A 317 3.13 -11.58 -18.79
N SER A 318 3.26 -11.94 -17.50
CA SER A 318 4.35 -12.80 -17.01
C SER A 318 4.24 -14.22 -17.60
N ALA A 319 3.04 -14.81 -17.63
CA ALA A 319 2.81 -16.12 -18.20
C ALA A 319 3.16 -16.19 -19.71
N ASP A 320 2.91 -15.11 -20.44
CA ASP A 320 3.22 -15.02 -21.88
C ASP A 320 4.72 -14.81 -22.12
N GLN A 321 5.40 -14.00 -21.28
CA GLN A 321 6.86 -13.88 -21.32
C GLN A 321 7.56 -15.20 -21.00
N ARG A 322 7.07 -15.93 -19.98
CA ARG A 322 7.57 -17.27 -19.64
C ARG A 322 7.38 -18.26 -20.78
N ALA A 323 6.19 -18.28 -21.40
CA ALA A 323 5.94 -19.13 -22.56
C ALA A 323 6.87 -18.79 -23.74
N GLY A 324 7.07 -17.49 -24.02
CA GLY A 324 7.95 -17.00 -25.07
C GLY A 324 9.41 -17.43 -24.92
N ARG A 325 9.84 -17.90 -23.74
CA ARG A 325 11.17 -18.48 -23.54
C ARG A 325 11.44 -19.72 -24.38
N ALA A 326 10.39 -20.48 -24.74
CA ALA A 326 10.49 -21.64 -25.61
C ALA A 326 10.66 -21.28 -27.10
N GLY A 327 10.24 -20.08 -27.51
CA GLY A 327 10.16 -19.65 -28.91
C GLY A 327 11.34 -18.79 -29.39
N ARG A 328 12.48 -18.78 -28.69
CA ARG A 328 13.60 -17.86 -29.01
C ARG A 328 14.48 -18.33 -30.17
N VAL A 329 14.68 -19.64 -30.29
CA VAL A 329 15.64 -20.21 -31.27
C VAL A 329 14.91 -20.99 -32.36
N ALA A 330 13.81 -21.64 -32.01
CA ALA A 330 12.97 -22.44 -32.90
C ALA A 330 11.55 -22.53 -32.31
N GLU A 331 10.63 -23.18 -33.02
CA GLU A 331 9.30 -23.50 -32.49
C GLU A 331 9.39 -24.23 -31.16
N GLY A 332 8.50 -23.86 -30.23
CA GLY A 332 8.55 -24.33 -28.85
C GLY A 332 7.20 -24.72 -28.27
N TRP A 333 7.23 -25.26 -27.05
CA TRP A 333 6.05 -25.71 -26.33
C TRP A 333 6.02 -25.13 -24.92
N CYS A 334 4.83 -24.80 -24.43
CA CYS A 334 4.61 -24.36 -23.07
C CYS A 334 3.51 -25.20 -22.42
N TYR A 335 3.83 -25.83 -21.29
CA TYR A 335 2.88 -26.51 -20.43
C TYR A 335 2.59 -25.67 -19.19
N ARG A 336 1.34 -25.22 -19.06
CA ARG A 336 0.85 -24.48 -17.89
C ARG A 336 0.25 -25.48 -16.89
N LEU A 337 0.70 -25.46 -15.64
CA LEU A 337 0.27 -26.44 -14.62
C LEU A 337 -1.04 -26.05 -13.91
N TRP A 338 -1.77 -25.07 -14.43
CA TRP A 338 -3.06 -24.62 -13.93
C TRP A 338 -4.18 -24.83 -14.96
N PRO A 339 -5.47 -24.87 -14.57
CA PRO A 339 -6.59 -25.02 -15.50
C PRO A 339 -6.77 -23.81 -16.42
N ALA A 340 -7.18 -24.02 -17.68
CA ALA A 340 -7.43 -22.94 -18.65
C ALA A 340 -8.53 -21.95 -18.21
N ALA A 341 -9.43 -22.37 -17.31
CA ALA A 341 -10.48 -21.52 -16.76
C ALA A 341 -9.98 -20.49 -15.72
N GLN A 342 -8.76 -20.65 -15.19
CA GLN A 342 -8.18 -19.72 -14.22
C GLN A 342 -7.85 -18.39 -14.92
N ARG A 343 -8.53 -17.33 -14.50
CA ARG A 343 -8.26 -15.97 -14.97
C ARG A 343 -7.07 -15.40 -14.23
N LEU A 344 -6.12 -14.82 -14.97
CA LEU A 344 -4.97 -14.10 -14.43
C LEU A 344 -5.20 -12.60 -14.59
N GLU A 345 -4.62 -11.81 -13.69
CA GLU A 345 -4.57 -10.36 -13.84
C GLU A 345 -3.77 -10.00 -15.10
N PRO A 346 -4.16 -8.97 -15.89
CA PRO A 346 -3.49 -8.66 -17.16
C PRO A 346 -2.00 -8.33 -17.00
N ALA A 347 -1.66 -7.54 -15.97
CA ALA A 347 -0.31 -7.02 -15.73
C ALA A 347 0.07 -7.16 -14.25
N ARG A 348 1.37 -7.01 -13.95
CA ARG A 348 1.87 -7.02 -12.57
C ARG A 348 1.52 -5.68 -11.89
N THR A 349 1.09 -5.75 -10.63
CA THR A 349 0.93 -4.56 -9.78
C THR A 349 2.33 -4.00 -9.43
N PRO A 350 2.58 -2.69 -9.59
CA PRO A 350 3.91 -2.12 -9.36
C PRO A 350 4.33 -2.25 -7.90
N GLU A 351 5.65 -2.36 -7.66
CA GLU A 351 6.18 -2.60 -6.32
C GLU A 351 5.87 -1.45 -5.35
N ILE A 352 5.84 -0.21 -5.84
CA ILE A 352 5.50 1.00 -5.06
C ILE A 352 4.12 0.92 -4.37
N ALA A 353 3.19 0.12 -4.91
CA ALA A 353 1.86 -0.07 -4.34
C ALA A 353 1.81 -1.20 -3.29
N GLN A 354 2.87 -2.00 -3.17
CA GLN A 354 2.86 -3.26 -2.43
C GLN A 354 3.92 -3.38 -1.33
N VAL A 355 4.89 -2.46 -1.24
CA VAL A 355 6.00 -2.55 -0.27
C VAL A 355 5.97 -1.46 0.79
N GLU A 356 6.77 -1.64 1.85
CA GLU A 356 7.00 -0.61 2.87
C GLU A 356 7.76 0.58 2.25
N LEU A 357 7.24 1.80 2.41
CA LEU A 357 7.79 2.98 1.74
C LEU A 357 8.71 3.83 2.63
N ALA A 358 9.10 3.35 3.81
CA ALA A 358 10.10 4.04 4.62
C ALA A 358 11.45 4.24 3.89
N PRO A 359 11.99 3.27 3.13
CA PRO A 359 13.17 3.52 2.30
C PRO A 359 12.96 4.63 1.26
N LEU A 360 11.83 4.60 0.54
CA LEU A 360 11.49 5.63 -0.44
C LEU A 360 11.36 7.02 0.20
N ALA A 361 10.67 7.11 1.34
CA ALA A 361 10.49 8.37 2.06
C ALA A 361 11.83 8.98 2.50
N LEU A 362 12.81 8.15 2.88
CA LEU A 362 14.14 8.63 3.23
C LEU A 362 14.92 9.14 2.01
N GLU A 363 14.84 8.43 0.88
CA GLU A 363 15.45 8.84 -0.39
C GLU A 363 14.86 10.19 -0.87
N LEU A 364 13.54 10.36 -0.81
CA LEU A 364 12.87 11.61 -1.19
C LEU A 364 13.25 12.78 -0.25
N ALA A 365 13.32 12.51 1.05
CA ALA A 365 13.76 13.52 2.02
C ALA A 365 15.23 13.93 1.83
N ALA A 366 16.08 13.02 1.35
CA ALA A 366 17.46 13.31 0.99
C ALA A 366 17.57 14.14 -0.30
N TRP A 367 16.71 13.85 -1.28
CA TRP A 367 16.60 14.63 -2.50
C TRP A 367 16.08 16.06 -2.24
N GLY A 368 15.21 16.20 -1.23
CA GLY A 368 14.65 17.49 -0.82
C GLY A 368 13.30 17.82 -1.46
N SER A 369 12.74 16.91 -2.26
CA SER A 369 11.41 17.05 -2.86
C SER A 369 10.73 15.68 -2.97
N ASP A 370 9.45 15.66 -2.58
CA ASP A 370 8.51 14.57 -2.77
C ASP A 370 7.60 14.78 -4.00
N ALA A 371 7.72 15.93 -4.69
CA ALA A 371 6.99 16.27 -5.90
C ALA A 371 7.65 15.71 -7.18
N LEU A 372 8.12 14.47 -7.13
CA LEU A 372 8.71 13.81 -8.29
C LEU A 372 7.65 13.16 -9.18
N ARG A 373 7.93 13.13 -10.49
CA ARG A 373 7.05 12.49 -11.48
C ARG A 373 7.27 10.98 -11.48
N PHE A 374 6.47 10.24 -10.72
CA PHE A 374 6.43 8.78 -10.77
C PHE A 374 5.46 8.26 -11.84
N PRO A 375 5.68 7.05 -12.41
CA PRO A 375 4.70 6.41 -13.29
C PRO A 375 3.38 6.09 -12.59
N ASP A 376 3.46 5.64 -11.33
CA ASP A 376 2.33 5.53 -10.41
C ASP A 376 2.71 6.25 -9.10
N PRO A 377 1.88 7.16 -8.58
CA PRO A 377 2.23 7.91 -7.37
C PRO A 377 2.28 7.00 -6.13
N PRO A 378 3.18 7.28 -5.16
CA PRO A 378 3.26 6.49 -3.95
C PRO A 378 1.97 6.61 -3.11
N PRO A 379 1.42 5.49 -2.59
CA PRO A 379 0.22 5.53 -1.74
C PRO A 379 0.39 6.43 -0.50
N VAL A 380 -0.51 7.41 -0.34
CA VAL A 380 -0.44 8.45 0.72
C VAL A 380 -0.33 7.84 2.12
N GLY A 381 -1.16 6.83 2.44
CA GLY A 381 -1.14 6.18 3.75
C GLY A 381 0.15 5.42 4.05
N ALA A 382 0.72 4.73 3.05
CA ALA A 382 1.98 4.01 3.20
C ALA A 382 3.17 4.97 3.33
N MET A 383 3.16 6.09 2.60
CA MET A 383 4.14 7.16 2.75
C MET A 383 4.08 7.82 4.13
N ALA A 384 2.89 8.11 4.64
CA ALA A 384 2.71 8.67 5.98
C ALA A 384 3.25 7.72 7.06
N ALA A 385 2.95 6.41 6.95
CA ALA A 385 3.50 5.40 7.87
C ALA A 385 5.04 5.30 7.78
N GLY A 386 5.60 5.40 6.57
CA GLY A 386 7.05 5.43 6.36
C GLY A 386 7.70 6.65 7.01
N ARG A 387 7.09 7.84 6.89
CA ARG A 387 7.57 9.07 7.53
C ARG A 387 7.50 9.01 9.05
N ASP A 388 6.38 8.54 9.63
CA ASP A 388 6.25 8.32 11.08
C ASP A 388 7.34 7.38 11.60
N LEU A 389 7.60 6.27 10.91
CA LEU A 389 8.71 5.38 11.27
C LEU A 389 10.06 6.11 11.25
N LEU A 390 10.37 6.84 10.17
CA LEU A 390 11.65 7.54 10.07
C LEU A 390 11.81 8.64 11.13
N GLN A 391 10.73 9.33 11.50
CA GLN A 391 10.72 10.27 12.63
C GLN A 391 11.00 9.55 13.95
N ARG A 392 10.38 8.39 14.20
CA ARG A 392 10.66 7.56 15.38
C ARG A 392 12.10 7.03 15.41
N LEU A 393 12.70 6.78 14.25
CA LEU A 393 14.11 6.41 14.14
C LEU A 393 15.04 7.62 14.33
N GLY A 394 14.52 8.86 14.32
CA GLY A 394 15.31 10.09 14.31
C GLY A 394 15.98 10.38 12.97
N ALA A 395 15.60 9.68 11.91
CA ALA A 395 16.10 9.89 10.55
C ALA A 395 15.45 11.10 9.87
N LEU A 396 14.21 11.42 10.26
CA LEU A 396 13.52 12.68 9.89
C LEU A 396 13.21 13.51 11.14
N ASP A 397 13.12 14.82 10.97
CA ASP A 397 12.62 15.75 11.99
C ASP A 397 11.09 15.91 11.95
N THR A 398 10.55 16.80 12.78
CA THR A 398 9.10 17.07 12.87
C THR A 398 8.50 17.63 11.58
N ASP A 399 9.31 18.31 10.75
CA ASP A 399 8.91 18.87 9.45
C ASP A 399 9.15 17.87 8.31
N ALA A 400 9.44 16.60 8.64
CA ALA A 400 9.77 15.52 7.72
C ALA A 400 11.04 15.77 6.87
N ARG A 401 11.95 16.62 7.34
CA ARG A 401 13.27 16.84 6.69
C ARG A 401 14.29 15.84 7.19
N ILE A 402 15.24 15.47 6.32
CA ILE A 402 16.29 14.53 6.67
C ILE A 402 17.25 15.10 7.71
N THR A 403 17.52 14.33 8.78
CA THR A 403 18.47 14.72 9.83
C THR A 403 19.89 14.29 9.45
N ALA A 404 20.90 14.78 10.20
CA ALA A 404 22.28 14.27 10.07
C ALA A 404 22.37 12.77 10.35
N PHE A 405 21.55 12.25 11.27
CA PHE A 405 21.44 10.80 11.50
C PHE A 405 20.78 10.10 10.31
N GLY A 406 19.71 10.68 9.74
CA GLY A 406 19.04 10.18 8.55
C GLY A 406 19.98 10.02 7.35
N ARG A 407 20.88 10.99 7.12
CA ARG A 407 21.92 10.89 6.08
C ARG A 407 22.85 9.69 6.29
N ARG A 408 23.34 9.48 7.53
CA ARG A 408 24.17 8.31 7.86
C ARG A 408 23.41 6.99 7.69
N VAL A 409 22.12 6.98 8.03
CA VAL A 409 21.22 5.84 7.83
C VAL A 409 21.09 5.52 6.34
N LEU A 410 20.90 6.55 5.50
CA LEU A 410 20.81 6.42 4.05
C LEU A 410 22.11 5.90 3.40
N GLU A 411 23.27 6.44 3.81
CA GLU A 411 24.59 6.03 3.31
C GLU A 411 24.87 4.53 3.48
N LEU A 412 24.32 3.92 4.55
CA LEU A 412 24.46 2.49 4.77
C LEU A 412 23.67 1.65 3.76
N GLY A 413 22.75 2.23 3.00
CA GLY A 413 22.17 1.59 1.82
C GLY A 413 21.51 0.24 2.10
N THR A 414 20.80 0.15 3.22
CA THR A 414 19.94 -0.96 3.65
C THR A 414 18.65 -0.39 4.22
N HIS A 415 17.75 -1.24 4.70
CA HIS A 415 16.51 -0.80 5.32
C HIS A 415 16.79 0.17 6.48
N PRO A 416 16.08 1.32 6.58
CA PRO A 416 16.33 2.33 7.61
C PRO A 416 16.37 1.79 9.04
N ARG A 417 15.52 0.79 9.35
CA ARG A 417 15.51 0.09 10.64
C ARG A 417 16.85 -0.56 10.99
N LEU A 418 17.41 -1.35 10.06
CA LEU A 418 18.67 -2.05 10.27
C LEU A 418 19.83 -1.06 10.36
N ALA A 419 19.82 -0.04 9.51
CA ALA A 419 20.83 1.01 9.54
C ALA A 419 20.80 1.80 10.85
N ALA A 420 19.62 2.11 11.40
CA ALA A 420 19.50 2.79 12.68
C ALA A 420 20.10 1.95 13.83
N MET A 421 19.78 0.65 13.90
CA MET A 421 20.39 -0.26 14.88
C MET A 421 21.91 -0.39 14.72
N LEU A 422 22.40 -0.54 13.49
CA LEU A 422 23.84 -0.69 13.21
C LEU A 422 24.64 0.58 13.56
N HIS A 423 24.01 1.76 13.49
CA HIS A 423 24.62 3.04 13.91
C HIS A 423 24.46 3.32 15.41
N ALA A 424 23.43 2.79 16.05
CA ALA A 424 23.24 2.92 17.50
C ALA A 424 24.24 2.06 18.30
N ALA A 425 24.63 0.90 17.76
CA ALA A 425 25.56 -0.02 18.42
C ALA A 425 26.99 0.55 18.49
N ALA A 426 27.62 0.46 19.68
CA ALA A 426 28.99 0.90 19.92
C ALA A 426 29.87 -0.23 20.47
N GLY A 427 31.20 -0.11 20.32
CA GLY A 427 32.15 -1.09 20.84
C GLY A 427 31.84 -2.53 20.41
N ASP A 428 31.79 -3.44 21.37
CA ASP A 428 31.54 -4.87 21.16
C ASP A 428 30.10 -5.17 20.69
N GLU A 429 29.13 -4.31 21.02
CA GLU A 429 27.73 -4.46 20.59
C GLU A 429 27.60 -4.36 19.07
N ARG A 430 28.54 -3.70 18.40
CA ARG A 430 28.52 -3.55 16.94
C ARG A 430 28.64 -4.89 16.21
N ALA A 431 29.42 -5.83 16.75
CA ALA A 431 29.51 -7.17 16.20
C ALA A 431 28.18 -7.93 16.36
N LEU A 432 27.50 -7.74 17.49
CA LEU A 432 26.18 -8.33 17.75
C LEU A 432 25.09 -7.73 16.86
N ALA A 433 25.11 -6.41 16.63
CA ALA A 433 24.20 -5.75 15.70
C ALA A 433 24.38 -6.26 14.25
N CYS A 434 25.61 -6.58 13.83
CA CYS A 434 25.86 -7.22 12.54
C CYS A 434 25.24 -8.62 12.44
N ASP A 435 25.33 -9.41 13.52
CA ASP A 435 24.68 -10.72 13.58
C ASP A 435 23.15 -10.59 13.54
N LEU A 436 22.59 -9.64 14.29
CA LEU A 436 21.16 -9.35 14.28
C LEU A 436 20.67 -8.90 12.90
N ALA A 437 21.38 -7.99 12.24
CA ALA A 437 21.04 -7.56 10.88
C ALA A 437 21.00 -8.75 9.91
N ALA A 438 22.01 -9.63 9.95
CA ALA A 438 22.04 -10.83 9.14
C ALA A 438 20.91 -11.83 9.48
N LEU A 439 20.60 -12.03 10.77
CA LEU A 439 19.52 -12.91 11.22
C LEU A 439 18.13 -12.41 10.81
N VAL A 440 17.92 -11.09 10.84
CA VAL A 440 16.65 -10.46 10.46
C VAL A 440 16.45 -10.53 8.94
N GLU A 441 17.50 -10.31 8.16
CA GLU A 441 17.45 -10.38 6.69
C GLU A 441 17.30 -11.83 6.18
N ALA A 442 17.82 -12.81 6.93
CA ALA A 442 17.86 -14.21 6.51
C ALA A 442 16.54 -14.97 6.74
N ARG A 443 16.42 -16.08 6.00
CA ARG A 443 15.43 -17.12 6.31
C ARG A 443 15.75 -17.75 7.66
N ASP A 444 14.70 -18.29 8.30
CA ASP A 444 14.86 -18.97 9.58
C ASP A 444 15.87 -20.12 9.49
N PRO A 445 16.95 -20.12 10.29
CA PRO A 445 17.88 -21.24 10.31
C PRO A 445 17.32 -22.44 11.09
N LEU A 446 16.26 -22.27 11.88
CA LEU A 446 15.68 -23.33 12.71
C LEU A 446 14.53 -24.05 11.99
N ARG A 447 14.43 -25.36 12.21
CA ARG A 447 13.32 -26.19 11.73
C ARG A 447 12.14 -26.19 12.71
N SER A 448 12.42 -26.07 14.00
CA SER A 448 11.42 -25.94 15.05
C SER A 448 10.90 -24.51 15.14
N ARG A 449 9.64 -24.35 15.56
CA ARG A 449 9.06 -23.03 15.83
C ARG A 449 9.56 -22.55 17.18
N SER A 450 10.11 -21.35 17.20
CA SER A 450 10.35 -20.58 18.41
C SER A 450 10.16 -19.10 18.10
N ASP A 451 9.47 -18.39 18.99
CA ASP A 451 9.30 -16.94 18.91
C ASP A 451 10.47 -16.16 19.55
N ALA A 452 11.35 -16.82 20.31
CA ALA A 452 12.57 -16.20 20.83
C ALA A 452 13.62 -16.04 19.72
N LEU A 453 14.06 -14.81 19.46
CA LEU A 453 15.18 -14.56 18.55
C LEU A 453 16.51 -15.10 19.10
N ALA A 454 16.63 -15.19 20.43
CA ALA A 454 17.81 -15.73 21.11
C ALA A 454 18.19 -17.13 20.64
N ALA A 455 17.21 -18.01 20.39
CA ALA A 455 17.47 -19.38 19.91
C ALA A 455 18.21 -19.40 18.56
N ARG A 456 17.91 -18.45 17.66
CA ARG A 456 18.56 -18.34 16.34
C ARG A 456 19.97 -17.81 16.45
N TRP A 457 20.17 -16.81 17.32
CA TRP A 457 21.50 -16.28 17.61
C TRP A 457 22.38 -17.35 18.29
N GLN A 458 21.84 -18.10 19.25
CA GLN A 458 22.55 -19.21 19.92
C GLN A 458 22.95 -20.30 18.91
N ALA A 459 22.09 -20.63 17.95
CA ALA A 459 22.44 -21.57 16.89
C ALA A 459 23.58 -21.07 16.00
N LEU A 460 23.61 -19.76 15.70
CA LEU A 460 24.72 -19.11 14.97
C LEU A 460 26.03 -19.12 15.77
N ALA A 461 25.97 -18.79 17.06
CA ALA A 461 27.13 -18.83 17.95
C ALA A 461 27.67 -20.27 18.09
N ALA A 462 26.80 -21.26 18.28
CA ALA A 462 27.19 -22.68 18.34
C ALA A 462 27.84 -23.14 17.03
N PHE A 463 27.29 -22.73 15.88
CA PHE A 463 27.84 -23.06 14.56
C PHE A 463 29.28 -22.56 14.41
N ARG A 464 29.56 -21.33 14.84
CA ARG A 464 30.93 -20.76 14.87
C ARG A 464 31.85 -21.53 15.82
N GLY A 465 31.30 -22.06 16.91
CA GLY A 465 32.00 -22.97 17.84
C GLY A 465 32.15 -24.41 17.33
N GLY A 466 31.81 -24.71 16.08
CA GLY A 466 31.94 -26.03 15.47
C GLY A 466 30.78 -26.99 15.70
N ARG A 467 29.72 -26.56 16.41
CA ARG A 467 28.55 -27.39 16.73
C ARG A 467 27.33 -26.93 15.95
N VAL A 468 26.68 -27.84 15.22
CA VAL A 468 25.37 -27.55 14.59
C VAL A 468 24.28 -28.15 15.47
N PRO A 469 23.37 -27.35 16.06
CA PRO A 469 22.20 -27.89 16.74
C PRO A 469 21.38 -28.78 15.79
N GLY A 470 20.85 -29.90 16.28
CA GLY A 470 20.16 -30.89 15.42
C GLY A 470 18.95 -30.32 14.66
N GLU A 471 18.32 -29.27 15.20
CA GLU A 471 17.17 -28.59 14.58
C GLU A 471 17.57 -27.43 13.67
N ALA A 472 18.86 -27.12 13.54
CA ALA A 472 19.35 -26.00 12.72
C ALA A 472 19.87 -26.46 11.35
N ASN A 473 19.64 -25.65 10.32
CA ASN A 473 20.17 -25.88 8.99
C ASN A 473 21.59 -25.30 8.87
N ARG A 474 22.60 -26.17 8.72
CA ARG A 474 24.01 -25.78 8.58
C ARG A 474 24.27 -24.78 7.44
N GLY A 475 23.63 -24.99 6.28
CA GLY A 475 23.79 -24.11 5.12
C GLY A 475 23.20 -22.72 5.37
N ALA A 476 22.03 -22.64 6.01
CA ALA A 476 21.42 -21.37 6.40
C ALA A 476 22.31 -20.61 7.41
N LEU A 477 22.84 -21.30 8.41
CA LEU A 477 23.76 -20.72 9.39
C LEU A 477 25.06 -20.20 8.74
N ALA A 478 25.63 -20.94 7.79
CA ALA A 478 26.80 -20.50 7.04
C ALA A 478 26.53 -19.23 6.22
N ALA A 479 25.37 -19.16 5.55
CA ALA A 479 24.96 -17.97 4.80
C ALA A 479 24.75 -16.75 5.72
N ILE A 480 24.11 -16.94 6.88
CA ILE A 480 23.94 -15.90 7.90
C ILE A 480 25.29 -15.41 8.42
N ASP A 481 26.22 -16.32 8.72
CA ASP A 481 27.55 -15.93 9.20
C ASP A 481 28.33 -15.13 8.16
N GLN A 482 28.26 -15.54 6.88
CA GLN A 482 28.87 -14.81 5.78
C GLN A 482 28.27 -13.40 5.63
N ALA A 483 26.95 -13.26 5.73
CA ALA A 483 26.26 -11.97 5.70
C ALA A 483 26.68 -11.08 6.88
N ALA A 484 26.75 -11.63 8.10
CA ALA A 484 27.24 -10.91 9.28
C ALA A 484 28.71 -10.45 9.10
N ALA A 485 29.57 -11.28 8.51
CA ALA A 485 30.95 -10.92 8.20
C ALA A 485 31.05 -9.81 7.13
N GLN A 486 30.13 -9.76 6.16
CA GLN A 486 30.03 -8.66 5.22
C GLN A 486 29.63 -7.36 5.93
N TRP A 487 28.68 -7.40 6.86
CA TRP A 487 28.29 -6.25 7.67
C TRP A 487 29.45 -5.72 8.52
N ARG A 488 30.17 -6.61 9.22
CA ARG A 488 31.36 -6.24 9.99
C ARG A 488 32.42 -5.54 9.14
N ARG A 489 32.73 -6.09 7.95
CA ARG A 489 33.67 -5.46 7.00
C ARG A 489 33.19 -4.08 6.55
N ARG A 490 31.91 -3.94 6.21
CA ARG A 490 31.32 -2.69 5.76
C ARG A 490 31.36 -1.60 6.83
N LEU A 491 31.12 -1.96 8.09
CA LEU A 491 31.17 -1.04 9.24
C LEU A 491 32.58 -0.87 9.83
N ARG A 492 33.59 -1.52 9.24
CA ARG A 492 34.97 -1.55 9.76
C ARG A 492 35.02 -2.00 11.24
N CYS A 493 34.17 -2.95 11.59
CA CYS A 493 34.08 -3.52 12.93
C CYS A 493 35.23 -4.52 13.13
N SER A 494 36.15 -4.21 14.04
CA SER A 494 37.25 -5.10 14.45
C SER A 494 36.86 -6.07 15.57
N ALA A 495 35.76 -5.81 16.29
CA ALA A 495 35.29 -6.68 17.36
C ALA A 495 34.89 -8.07 16.82
N ALA A 496 35.30 -9.10 17.55
CA ALA A 496 34.90 -10.47 17.28
C ALA A 496 33.42 -10.67 17.67
N PRO A 497 32.66 -11.51 16.95
CA PRO A 497 31.31 -11.85 17.38
C PRO A 497 31.33 -12.50 18.78
N PRO A 498 30.44 -12.08 19.69
CA PRO A 498 30.42 -12.60 21.05
C PRO A 498 30.05 -14.08 21.07
N SER A 499 30.66 -14.85 21.99
CA SER A 499 30.30 -16.26 22.25
C SER A 499 29.13 -16.39 23.22
N PHE A 500 28.85 -15.35 23.99
CA PHE A 500 27.76 -15.26 24.95
C PHE A 500 27.16 -13.85 24.91
N VAL A 501 25.84 -13.75 25.02
CA VAL A 501 25.12 -12.47 25.14
C VAL A 501 24.19 -12.51 26.34
N PRO A 502 24.09 -11.41 27.11
CA PRO A 502 23.06 -11.26 28.13
C PRO A 502 21.65 -11.41 27.55
N ALA A 503 20.69 -11.80 28.38
CA ALA A 503 19.31 -12.08 27.97
C ALA A 503 18.66 -10.94 27.17
N HIS A 504 18.83 -9.69 27.62
CA HIS A 504 18.21 -8.50 27.02
C HIS A 504 19.03 -7.85 25.90
N ALA A 505 20.31 -8.21 25.73
CA ALA A 505 21.21 -7.50 24.82
C ALA A 505 20.74 -7.50 23.36
N LEU A 506 20.05 -8.57 22.93
CA LEU A 506 19.43 -8.62 21.61
C LEU A 506 18.27 -7.62 21.48
N GLY A 507 17.38 -7.58 22.47
CA GLY A 507 16.23 -6.69 22.46
C GLY A 507 16.61 -5.22 22.59
N ASP A 508 17.60 -4.91 23.43
CA ASP A 508 18.12 -3.56 23.62
C ASP A 508 18.64 -2.96 22.30
N LEU A 509 19.38 -3.75 21.50
CA LEU A 509 19.80 -3.33 20.16
C LEU A 509 18.62 -3.22 19.18
N LEU A 510 17.72 -4.20 19.19
CA LEU A 510 16.56 -4.22 18.29
C LEU A 510 15.58 -3.07 18.58
N ALA A 511 15.53 -2.53 19.80
CA ALA A 511 14.70 -1.38 20.14
C ALA A 511 15.03 -0.16 19.27
N HIS A 512 16.28 -0.02 18.82
CA HIS A 512 16.71 1.03 17.89
C HIS A 512 16.26 0.77 16.44
N ALA A 513 16.05 -0.48 16.02
CA ALA A 513 15.51 -0.83 14.70
C ALA A 513 13.97 -0.81 14.68
N TYR A 514 13.34 -1.14 15.81
CA TYR A 514 11.90 -1.35 15.91
C TYR A 514 11.26 -0.50 17.01
N PRO A 515 11.45 0.83 17.00
CA PRO A 515 10.92 1.71 18.05
C PRO A 515 9.40 1.67 18.15
N ASP A 516 8.70 1.50 17.03
CA ASP A 516 7.24 1.36 16.93
C ASP A 516 6.73 -0.01 17.43
N ARG A 517 7.63 -0.97 17.63
CA ARG A 517 7.30 -2.37 18.01
C ARG A 517 7.96 -2.80 19.32
N ILE A 518 8.44 -1.84 20.12
CA ILE A 518 8.64 -2.02 21.54
C ILE A 518 7.24 -2.27 22.13
N ALA A 519 7.12 -3.28 22.97
CA ALA A 519 5.85 -3.75 23.49
C ALA A 519 5.97 -4.07 24.98
N HIS A 520 4.92 -3.80 25.72
CA HIS A 520 4.81 -4.11 27.13
C HIS A 520 3.64 -5.06 27.38
N GLN A 521 3.83 -5.96 28.32
CA GLN A 521 2.81 -6.92 28.72
C GLN A 521 1.55 -6.21 29.22
N HIS A 522 0.39 -6.72 28.82
CA HIS A 522 -0.90 -6.20 29.23
C HIS A 522 -1.20 -6.60 30.68
N ALA A 523 -1.66 -5.66 31.51
CA ALA A 523 -1.87 -5.88 32.94
C ALA A 523 -2.85 -7.03 33.27
N SER A 524 -3.83 -7.31 32.40
CA SER A 524 -4.86 -8.34 32.63
C SER A 524 -4.66 -9.64 31.87
N ASP A 525 -3.73 -9.72 30.91
CA ASP A 525 -3.48 -10.93 30.11
C ASP A 525 -1.99 -11.05 29.84
N PRO A 526 -1.27 -11.99 30.50
CA PRO A 526 0.18 -12.12 30.39
C PRO A 526 0.66 -12.58 29.01
N ARG A 527 -0.25 -13.05 28.13
CA ARG A 527 0.08 -13.38 26.74
C ARG A 527 -0.16 -12.23 25.77
N ARG A 528 -0.81 -11.15 26.21
CA ARG A 528 -1.14 -10.00 25.38
C ARG A 528 -0.17 -8.86 25.65
N TYR A 529 0.22 -8.16 24.61
CA TYR A 529 1.18 -7.05 24.65
C TYR A 529 0.60 -5.85 23.92
N GLN A 530 0.85 -4.65 24.47
CA GLN A 530 0.57 -3.38 23.81
C GLN A 530 1.86 -2.83 23.20
N LEU A 531 1.83 -2.48 21.92
CA LEU A 531 2.97 -1.92 21.20
C LEU A 531 3.01 -0.38 21.36
N ALA A 532 4.20 0.19 21.20
CA ALA A 532 4.46 1.62 21.22
C ALA A 532 3.64 2.40 20.17
N ASN A 533 3.30 1.77 19.03
CA ASN A 533 2.41 2.34 18.02
C ASN A 533 0.90 2.26 18.38
N GLY A 534 0.55 1.65 19.52
CA GLY A 534 -0.81 1.52 20.04
C GLY A 534 -1.54 0.23 19.63
N ARG A 535 -0.96 -0.60 18.77
CA ARG A 535 -1.54 -1.91 18.39
C ARG A 535 -1.36 -2.92 19.51
N SER A 536 -2.16 -3.99 19.46
CA SER A 536 -2.03 -5.13 20.36
C SER A 536 -1.50 -6.36 19.64
N ALA A 537 -0.70 -7.15 20.33
CA ALA A 537 -0.20 -8.43 19.86
C ALA A 537 -0.31 -9.51 20.94
N ARG A 538 -0.27 -10.77 20.54
CA ARG A 538 -0.40 -11.92 21.43
C ARG A 538 0.68 -12.96 21.15
N LEU A 539 1.19 -13.57 22.22
CA LEU A 539 2.12 -14.69 22.18
C LEU A 539 1.42 -16.00 21.76
N PHE A 540 2.22 -16.97 21.35
CA PHE A 540 1.78 -18.37 21.29
C PHE A 540 1.55 -18.94 22.69
N ASP A 541 0.78 -20.03 22.77
CA ASP A 541 0.52 -20.70 24.04
C ASP A 541 1.78 -21.30 24.69
N ASP A 542 2.73 -21.74 23.87
CA ASP A 542 4.03 -22.32 24.22
C ASP A 542 5.21 -21.36 23.96
N SER A 543 4.97 -20.05 24.09
CA SER A 543 5.97 -19.01 23.83
C SER A 543 7.22 -19.14 24.71
N ALA A 544 8.39 -19.01 24.09
CA ALA A 544 9.68 -19.03 24.77
C ALA A 544 10.03 -17.69 25.44
N VAL A 545 9.26 -16.63 25.17
CA VAL A 545 9.42 -15.30 25.78
C VAL A 545 8.27 -14.97 26.75
N PHE A 546 7.52 -15.99 27.17
CA PHE A 546 6.43 -15.82 28.13
C PHE A 546 6.97 -15.33 29.48
N GLY A 547 6.29 -14.33 30.06
CA GLY A 547 6.65 -13.75 31.36
C GLY A 547 7.57 -12.54 31.28
N GLU A 548 8.14 -12.25 30.11
CA GLU A 548 8.96 -11.06 29.89
C GLU A 548 8.08 -9.79 29.83
N PRO A 549 8.30 -8.78 30.69
CA PRO A 549 7.44 -7.59 30.74
C PRO A 549 7.58 -6.73 29.48
N TRP A 550 8.81 -6.63 28.95
CA TRP A 550 9.15 -5.81 27.79
C TRP A 550 9.71 -6.67 26.67
N LEU A 551 9.17 -6.48 25.46
CA LEU A 551 9.60 -7.17 24.26
C LEU A 551 9.83 -6.16 23.12
N VAL A 552 10.74 -6.48 22.21
CA VAL A 552 10.76 -5.89 20.86
C VAL A 552 10.37 -6.94 19.84
N LEU A 553 9.40 -6.61 19.00
CA LEU A 553 8.79 -7.53 18.05
C LEU A 553 9.39 -7.33 16.65
N VAL A 554 10.09 -8.35 16.16
CA VAL A 554 10.77 -8.33 14.85
C VAL A 554 9.86 -8.87 13.75
N GLU A 555 8.94 -9.78 14.09
CA GLU A 555 8.00 -10.39 13.14
C GLU A 555 6.63 -10.61 13.78
N LEU A 556 5.56 -10.11 13.14
CA LEU A 556 4.16 -10.36 13.52
C LEU A 556 3.35 -10.86 12.34
N ARG A 557 2.33 -11.66 12.60
CA ARG A 557 1.30 -12.06 11.63
C ARG A 557 -0.03 -11.41 12.02
N HIS A 558 -0.71 -10.76 11.09
CA HIS A 558 -2.05 -10.25 11.36
C HIS A 558 -3.01 -11.41 11.67
N ALA A 559 -3.79 -11.30 12.76
CA ALA A 559 -4.69 -12.35 13.23
C ALA A 559 -5.93 -11.75 13.92
N GLY A 560 -6.88 -11.23 13.13
CA GLY A 560 -8.10 -10.62 13.68
C GLY A 560 -7.78 -9.37 14.49
N LYS A 561 -8.16 -9.36 15.78
CA LYS A 561 -8.02 -8.19 16.67
C LYS A 561 -6.59 -7.95 17.16
N ASP A 562 -5.88 -9.02 17.52
CA ASP A 562 -4.51 -8.95 18.04
C ASP A 562 -3.55 -9.63 17.06
N ALA A 563 -2.43 -8.99 16.71
CA ALA A 563 -1.43 -9.63 15.86
C ALA A 563 -0.72 -10.77 16.60
N LEU A 564 -0.40 -11.86 15.91
CA LEU A 564 0.35 -12.97 16.50
C LEU A 564 1.86 -12.72 16.43
N ILE A 565 2.54 -12.82 17.57
CA ILE A 565 4.00 -12.63 17.68
C ILE A 565 4.71 -13.86 17.11
N LEU A 566 5.50 -13.66 16.06
CA LEU A 566 6.29 -14.73 15.44
C LEU A 566 7.75 -14.70 15.87
N ARG A 567 8.32 -13.51 16.10
CA ARG A 567 9.69 -13.33 16.57
C ARG A 567 9.79 -12.10 17.47
N ALA A 568 10.39 -12.28 18.65
CA ALA A 568 10.61 -11.25 19.65
C ALA A 568 11.92 -11.48 20.41
N ALA A 569 12.40 -10.42 21.05
CA ALA A 569 13.49 -10.46 22.02
C ALA A 569 13.10 -9.65 23.26
N PRO A 570 13.45 -10.11 24.48
CA PRO A 570 13.22 -9.35 25.70
C PRO A 570 14.13 -8.14 25.78
N VAL A 571 13.64 -7.08 26.43
CA VAL A 571 14.30 -5.77 26.52
C VAL A 571 14.36 -5.34 27.97
N ASP A 572 15.46 -4.72 28.38
CA ASP A 572 15.57 -4.14 29.71
C ASP A 572 14.91 -2.75 29.76
N GLU A 573 14.02 -2.52 30.74
CA GLU A 573 13.41 -1.20 30.94
C GLU A 573 14.47 -0.13 31.24
N ALA A 574 15.53 -0.47 31.99
CA ALA A 574 16.59 0.48 32.28
C ALA A 574 17.38 0.87 31.01
N SER A 575 17.52 -0.04 30.04
CA SER A 575 18.07 0.28 28.72
C SER A 575 17.13 1.20 27.93
N LEU A 576 15.81 0.95 27.95
CA LEU A 576 14.82 1.84 27.31
C LEU A 576 14.85 3.25 27.92
N GLN A 577 14.91 3.38 29.24
CA GLN A 577 14.97 4.66 29.93
C GLN A 577 16.24 5.46 29.58
N ARG A 578 17.38 4.77 29.40
CA ARG A 578 18.63 5.43 28.96
C ARG A 578 18.60 5.81 27.48
N ALA A 579 18.09 4.94 26.62
CA ALA A 579 18.09 5.15 25.16
C ALA A 579 16.99 6.11 24.69
N PHE A 580 15.83 6.09 25.35
CA PHE A 580 14.63 6.83 24.95
C PHE A 580 13.94 7.55 26.13
N PRO A 581 14.66 8.33 26.97
CA PRO A 581 14.09 8.98 28.15
C PRO A 581 12.89 9.87 27.80
N GLN A 582 12.94 10.55 26.66
CA GLN A 582 11.88 11.45 26.16
C GLN A 582 10.56 10.75 25.83
N ARG A 583 10.55 9.42 25.73
CA ARG A 583 9.33 8.65 25.44
C ARG A 583 8.61 8.19 26.70
N PHE A 584 9.26 8.27 27.86
CA PHE A 584 8.63 8.08 29.15
C PHE A 584 7.99 9.40 29.58
N VAL A 585 6.67 9.49 29.47
CA VAL A 585 5.92 10.72 29.74
C VAL A 585 4.86 10.45 30.80
N GLU A 586 4.78 11.34 31.78
CA GLU A 586 3.68 11.40 32.74
C GLU A 586 2.77 12.57 32.37
N HIS A 587 1.49 12.30 32.14
CA HIS A 587 0.52 13.34 31.85
C HIS A 587 -0.85 12.98 32.43
N ASP A 588 -1.60 14.02 32.75
CA ASP A 588 -3.00 13.87 33.13
C ASP A 588 -3.84 13.71 31.87
N THR A 589 -4.69 12.69 31.87
CA THR A 589 -5.66 12.39 30.83
C THR A 589 -7.05 12.41 31.43
N VAL A 590 -8.01 12.92 30.66
CA VAL A 590 -9.43 12.86 31.04
C VAL A 590 -10.10 11.89 30.09
N CYS A 591 -10.74 10.86 30.62
CA CYS A 591 -11.50 9.89 29.85
C CYS A 591 -12.93 9.77 30.38
N TRP A 592 -13.84 9.37 29.50
CA TRP A 592 -15.18 8.97 29.90
C TRP A 592 -15.14 7.57 30.50
N ASP A 593 -15.71 7.40 31.68
CA ASP A 593 -15.89 6.09 32.28
C ASP A 593 -17.35 5.65 32.09
N THR A 594 -17.56 4.59 31.30
CA THR A 594 -18.90 4.09 30.99
C THR A 594 -19.63 3.58 32.23
N SER A 595 -18.91 3.01 33.20
CA SER A 595 -19.49 2.44 34.42
C SER A 595 -19.94 3.52 35.41
N ALA A 596 -19.12 4.56 35.57
CA ALA A 596 -19.42 5.71 36.43
C ALA A 596 -20.28 6.78 35.74
N ARG A 597 -20.44 6.69 34.40
CA ARG A 597 -21.09 7.70 33.54
C ARG A 597 -20.59 9.12 33.84
N ALA A 598 -19.29 9.26 34.01
CA ALA A 598 -18.64 10.51 34.37
C ALA A 598 -17.26 10.63 33.73
N LEU A 599 -16.75 11.86 33.65
CA LEU A 599 -15.34 12.08 33.34
C LEU A 599 -14.47 11.68 34.53
N ILE A 600 -13.49 10.84 34.29
CA ILE A 600 -12.45 10.50 35.25
C ILE A 600 -11.13 11.08 34.75
N ALA A 601 -10.44 11.78 35.63
CA ALA A 601 -9.08 12.20 35.40
C ALA A 601 -8.12 11.12 35.90
N ARG A 602 -7.16 10.74 35.07
CA ARG A 602 -6.13 9.74 35.36
C ARG A 602 -4.77 10.32 35.04
N ARG A 603 -3.83 10.17 35.96
CA ARG A 603 -2.42 10.46 35.72
C ARG A 603 -1.80 9.18 35.21
N GLU A 604 -1.37 9.20 33.96
CA GLU A 604 -0.83 8.02 33.32
C GLU A 604 0.68 8.20 33.08
N ARG A 605 1.45 7.21 33.52
CA ARG A 605 2.85 7.05 33.13
C ARG A 605 2.87 6.19 31.87
N ARG A 606 3.34 6.74 30.76
CA ARG A 606 3.36 6.05 29.46
C ARG A 606 4.78 5.91 28.90
N PHE A 607 4.96 4.89 28.07
CA PHE A 607 6.01 4.82 27.07
C PHE A 607 5.35 4.90 25.69
N ASP A 608 5.56 6.00 24.95
CA ASP A 608 4.76 6.28 23.74
C ASP A 608 3.25 6.09 24.00
N ARG A 609 2.59 5.12 23.34
CA ARG A 609 1.17 4.80 23.54
C ARG A 609 0.91 3.67 24.54
N ILE A 610 1.94 3.11 25.13
CA ILE A 610 1.85 2.05 26.14
C ILE A 610 1.57 2.70 27.49
N VAL A 611 0.48 2.31 28.14
CA VAL A 611 0.18 2.74 29.51
C VAL A 611 0.87 1.80 30.48
N LEU A 612 1.81 2.30 31.27
CA LEU A 612 2.58 1.52 32.25
C LEU A 612 1.93 1.55 33.62
N ASP A 613 1.45 2.72 34.02
CA ASP A 613 0.73 2.94 35.27
C ASP A 613 -0.36 3.99 35.06
N SER A 614 -1.45 3.87 35.79
CA SER A 614 -2.60 4.78 35.73
C SER A 614 -3.20 4.94 37.12
N ARG A 615 -3.15 6.15 37.67
CA ARG A 615 -3.71 6.49 38.99
C ARG A 615 -4.74 7.63 38.88
N PRO A 616 -5.73 7.73 39.78
CA PRO A 616 -6.68 8.85 39.78
C PRO A 616 -5.96 10.21 39.89
N ALA A 617 -6.33 11.16 39.03
CA ALA A 617 -5.78 12.51 38.97
C ALA A 617 -6.82 13.56 39.35
N GLY A 618 -7.22 13.61 40.62
CA GLY A 618 -8.01 14.72 41.16
C GLY A 618 -9.18 15.19 40.26
N ARG A 619 -9.25 16.50 39.99
CA ARG A 619 -10.31 17.09 39.15
C ARG A 619 -9.88 17.11 37.67
N PRO A 620 -10.77 16.73 36.73
CA PRO A 620 -10.51 16.85 35.30
C PRO A 620 -10.14 18.26 34.89
N ASP A 621 -9.03 18.38 34.14
CA ASP A 621 -8.66 19.62 33.48
C ASP A 621 -9.78 20.03 32.50
N PRO A 622 -10.40 21.21 32.69
CA PRO A 622 -11.43 21.72 31.78
C PRO A 622 -10.99 21.82 30.32
N ALA A 623 -9.70 21.99 30.04
CA ALA A 623 -9.16 22.03 28.67
C ALA A 623 -9.23 20.65 27.98
N GLN A 624 -9.04 19.57 28.73
CA GLN A 624 -9.10 18.19 28.22
C GLN A 624 -10.51 17.59 28.28
N ALA A 625 -11.34 18.09 29.21
CA ALA A 625 -12.71 17.62 29.41
C ALA A 625 -13.58 17.73 28.14
N ALA A 626 -13.40 18.80 27.35
CA ALA A 626 -14.18 18.98 26.12
C ALA A 626 -13.93 17.86 25.09
N GLN A 627 -12.68 17.43 24.94
CA GLN A 627 -12.34 16.29 24.06
C GLN A 627 -12.93 14.99 24.61
N ALA A 628 -12.77 14.73 25.91
CA ALA A 628 -13.27 13.53 26.54
C ALA A 628 -14.81 13.41 26.45
N LEU A 629 -15.54 14.53 26.52
CA LEU A 629 -16.99 14.57 26.31
C LEU A 629 -17.36 14.30 24.84
N CYS A 630 -16.57 14.75 23.87
CA CYS A 630 -16.77 14.39 22.47
C CYS A 630 -16.56 12.88 22.24
N ASP A 631 -15.53 12.30 22.85
CA ASP A 631 -15.28 10.87 22.77
C ASP A 631 -16.40 10.05 23.44
N ALA A 632 -16.93 10.54 24.57
CA ALA A 632 -18.11 9.96 25.21
C ALA A 632 -19.33 9.93 24.27
N VAL A 633 -19.57 11.00 23.50
CA VAL A 633 -20.66 11.04 22.50
C VAL A 633 -20.41 10.06 21.36
N GLY A 634 -19.13 9.84 21.00
CA GLY A 634 -18.75 8.80 20.04
C GLY A 634 -19.13 7.39 20.50
N GLU A 635 -18.99 7.09 21.80
CA GLU A 635 -19.36 5.79 22.38
C GLU A 635 -20.86 5.64 22.67
N LEU A 636 -21.50 6.69 23.21
CA LEU A 636 -22.90 6.67 23.62
C LEU A 636 -23.88 6.93 22.46
N GLY A 637 -23.39 7.48 21.35
CA GLY A 637 -24.20 7.94 20.23
C GLY A 637 -24.78 9.34 20.42
N LEU A 638 -25.33 9.90 19.34
CA LEU A 638 -25.85 11.27 19.32
C LEU A 638 -27.07 11.48 20.22
N ASP A 639 -27.82 10.43 20.54
CA ASP A 639 -28.98 10.50 21.44
C ASP A 639 -28.60 10.86 22.89
N ALA A 640 -27.31 10.80 23.23
CA ALA A 640 -26.79 11.30 24.51
C ALA A 640 -26.83 12.84 24.62
N LEU A 641 -27.04 13.55 23.52
CA LEU A 641 -27.11 15.02 23.46
C LEU A 641 -28.54 15.53 23.74
N PRO A 642 -28.71 16.80 24.17
CA PRO A 642 -30.02 17.37 24.51
C PRO A 642 -30.87 17.72 23.27
N TRP A 643 -31.26 16.71 22.48
CA TRP A 643 -32.07 16.87 21.29
C TRP A 643 -33.52 17.22 21.61
N THR A 644 -33.95 18.40 21.17
CA THR A 644 -35.36 18.78 21.13
C THR A 644 -36.00 18.41 19.79
N GLU A 645 -37.33 18.32 19.76
CA GLU A 645 -38.05 18.14 18.49
C GLU A 645 -37.76 19.27 17.50
N ALA A 646 -37.57 20.50 17.98
CA ALA A 646 -37.21 21.63 17.13
C ALA A 646 -35.83 21.48 16.48
N LEU A 647 -34.84 20.92 17.20
CA LEU A 647 -33.50 20.65 16.64
C LEU A 647 -33.52 19.46 15.68
N ARG A 648 -34.30 18.42 15.98
CA ARG A 648 -34.50 17.30 15.06
C ARG A 648 -35.14 17.77 13.76
N GLN A 649 -36.23 18.53 13.83
CA GLN A 649 -36.86 19.12 12.63
C GLN A 649 -35.93 20.06 11.88
N TRP A 650 -35.10 20.86 12.58
CA TRP A 650 -34.11 21.70 11.92
C TRP A 650 -33.07 20.86 11.15
N ARG A 651 -32.56 19.78 11.75
CA ARG A 651 -31.63 18.86 11.08
C ARG A 651 -32.25 18.25 9.83
N GLU A 652 -33.49 17.75 9.92
CA GLU A 652 -34.19 17.16 8.78
C GLU A 652 -34.43 18.17 7.66
N ARG A 653 -34.76 19.44 7.98
CA ARG A 653 -34.86 20.53 6.99
C ARG A 653 -33.59 20.73 6.19
N VAL A 654 -32.44 20.77 6.87
CA VAL A 654 -31.13 20.96 6.22
C VAL A 654 -30.78 19.75 5.34
N ARG A 655 -31.00 18.53 5.84
CA ARG A 655 -30.76 17.30 5.07
C ARG A 655 -31.62 17.24 3.81
N CYS A 656 -32.90 17.55 3.92
CA CYS A 656 -33.79 17.64 2.77
C CYS A 656 -33.35 18.71 1.76
N LEU A 657 -32.99 19.92 2.22
CA LEU A 657 -32.55 20.99 1.32
C LEU A 657 -31.24 20.67 0.59
N ARG A 658 -30.32 19.96 1.25
CA ARG A 658 -29.07 19.50 0.63
C ARG A 658 -29.34 18.57 -0.55
N GLU A 659 -30.36 17.71 -0.44
CA GLU A 659 -30.79 16.82 -1.52
C GLU A 659 -31.51 17.59 -2.65
N TRP A 660 -32.44 18.49 -2.32
CA TRP A 660 -33.24 19.21 -3.30
C TRP A 660 -32.48 20.34 -4.03
N MET A 661 -31.45 20.88 -3.38
CA MET A 661 -30.68 22.04 -3.84
C MET A 661 -29.19 21.88 -3.50
N PRO A 662 -28.47 20.96 -4.17
CA PRO A 662 -27.06 20.67 -3.89
C PRO A 662 -26.13 21.90 -4.05
N ASP A 663 -26.49 22.83 -4.93
CA ASP A 663 -25.76 24.08 -5.17
C ASP A 663 -25.67 25.00 -3.94
N LEU A 664 -26.47 24.77 -2.89
CA LEU A 664 -26.40 25.52 -1.64
C LEU A 664 -25.17 25.18 -0.80
N GLY A 665 -24.49 24.04 -1.07
CA GLY A 665 -23.31 23.64 -0.31
C GLY A 665 -23.55 23.37 1.17
N LEU A 666 -24.78 23.00 1.57
CA LEU A 666 -25.15 22.74 2.97
C LEU A 666 -24.38 21.55 3.55
N PRO A 667 -24.04 21.52 4.86
CA PRO A 667 -23.29 20.42 5.46
C PRO A 667 -24.06 19.10 5.49
N GLU A 668 -23.34 17.98 5.54
CA GLU A 668 -23.93 16.65 5.75
C GLU A 668 -24.20 16.43 7.24
N LEU A 669 -25.46 16.22 7.61
CA LEU A 669 -25.90 16.12 9.01
C LEU A 669 -26.54 14.76 9.32
N SER A 670 -26.16 13.70 8.60
CA SER A 670 -26.47 12.32 8.97
C SER A 670 -25.80 11.95 10.30
N ASP A 671 -26.32 10.93 10.99
CA ASP A 671 -25.73 10.48 12.26
C ASP A 671 -24.27 10.04 12.08
N GLU A 672 -23.96 9.35 10.97
CA GLU A 672 -22.61 8.93 10.62
C GLU A 672 -21.66 10.13 10.42
N ALA A 673 -22.10 11.15 9.66
CA ALA A 673 -21.30 12.34 9.40
C ALA A 673 -21.08 13.17 10.68
N LEU A 674 -22.12 13.35 11.50
CA LEU A 674 -22.04 14.09 12.76
C LEU A 674 -21.11 13.40 13.77
N LEU A 675 -21.12 12.07 13.83
CA LEU A 675 -20.20 11.30 14.69
C LEU A 675 -18.76 11.35 14.18
N ALA A 676 -18.57 11.26 12.87
CA ALA A 676 -17.25 11.34 12.23
C ALA A 676 -16.60 12.73 12.39
N THR A 677 -17.40 13.79 12.38
CA THR A 677 -16.94 15.19 12.46
C THR A 677 -17.16 15.84 13.82
N ARG A 678 -17.55 15.08 14.85
CA ARG A 678 -17.92 15.59 16.20
C ARG A 678 -16.88 16.52 16.82
N GLU A 679 -15.59 16.25 16.62
CA GLU A 679 -14.53 17.09 17.17
C GLU A 679 -14.53 18.51 16.61
N HIS A 680 -14.98 18.69 15.36
CA HIS A 680 -15.04 19.97 14.69
C HIS A 680 -16.22 20.81 15.20
N TRP A 681 -17.44 20.28 15.14
CA TRP A 681 -18.65 21.06 15.43
C TRP A 681 -19.06 21.06 16.92
N LEU A 682 -18.77 19.98 17.67
CA LEU A 682 -19.27 19.77 19.03
C LEU A 682 -18.27 20.15 20.12
N LYS A 683 -16.96 19.97 19.89
CA LYS A 683 -15.90 20.28 20.88
C LYS A 683 -15.94 21.72 21.37
N PRO A 684 -16.14 22.76 20.53
CA PRO A 684 -16.27 24.14 21.00
C PRO A 684 -17.45 24.30 21.97
N ALA A 685 -18.54 23.57 21.76
CA ALA A 685 -19.72 23.63 22.61
C ALA A 685 -19.50 22.98 23.99
N PHE A 686 -18.50 22.11 24.14
CA PHE A 686 -18.09 21.56 25.42
C PHE A 686 -16.99 22.36 26.13
N SER A 687 -16.54 23.49 25.57
CA SER A 687 -15.55 24.35 26.23
C SER A 687 -16.01 24.76 27.64
N GLY A 688 -15.13 24.53 28.62
CA GLY A 688 -15.37 24.80 30.04
C GLY A 688 -16.36 23.84 30.74
N LYS A 689 -16.85 22.79 30.07
CA LYS A 689 -17.79 21.81 30.63
C LYS A 689 -17.08 20.53 31.04
N THR A 690 -17.55 19.91 32.11
CA THR A 690 -16.99 18.66 32.67
C THR A 690 -18.02 17.54 32.74
N ARG A 691 -19.25 17.76 32.28
CA ARG A 691 -20.35 16.78 32.27
C ARG A 691 -21.16 16.90 30.97
N LEU A 692 -21.68 15.78 30.46
CA LEU A 692 -22.48 15.76 29.24
C LEU A 692 -23.77 16.58 29.37
N ASP A 693 -24.45 16.48 30.51
CA ASP A 693 -25.68 17.20 30.83
C ASP A 693 -25.49 18.70 31.07
N ALA A 694 -24.25 19.20 31.09
CA ALA A 694 -23.96 20.62 31.13
C ALA A 694 -24.11 21.30 29.75
N LEU A 695 -24.23 20.53 28.67
CA LEU A 695 -24.56 21.07 27.36
C LEU A 695 -26.06 21.39 27.32
N SER A 696 -26.41 22.65 27.08
CA SER A 696 -27.80 23.08 26.95
C SER A 696 -28.33 22.84 25.53
N GLU A 697 -29.64 22.78 25.38
CA GLU A 697 -30.33 22.69 24.08
C GLU A 697 -29.93 23.84 23.14
N ALA A 698 -29.78 25.06 23.68
CA ALA A 698 -29.34 26.23 22.91
C ALA A 698 -27.90 26.09 22.42
N ALA A 699 -27.00 25.58 23.28
CA ALA A 699 -25.60 25.36 22.90
C ALA A 699 -25.46 24.27 21.83
N LEU A 700 -26.23 23.18 21.93
CA LEU A 700 -26.32 22.15 20.90
C LEU A 700 -26.82 22.75 19.56
N GLY A 701 -27.84 23.61 19.64
CA GLY A 701 -28.39 24.27 18.46
C GLY A 701 -27.39 25.16 17.73
N GLU A 702 -26.54 25.89 18.45
CA GLU A 702 -25.48 26.69 17.81
C GLU A 702 -24.31 25.83 17.33
N ALA A 703 -23.97 24.75 18.03
CA ALA A 703 -22.97 23.78 17.60
C ALA A 703 -23.32 23.15 16.24
N LEU A 704 -24.58 22.72 16.06
CA LEU A 704 -25.05 22.15 14.79
C LEU A 704 -25.02 23.15 13.62
N LYS A 705 -24.99 24.45 13.92
CA LYS A 705 -24.92 25.53 12.92
C LYS A 705 -23.50 26.09 12.76
N HIS A 706 -22.49 25.45 13.35
CA HIS A 706 -21.11 25.95 13.40
C HIS A 706 -20.58 26.36 12.01
N ASP A 707 -20.80 25.51 11.01
CA ASP A 707 -20.32 25.73 9.63
C ASP A 707 -21.26 26.57 8.76
N LEU A 708 -22.37 27.08 9.32
CA LEU A 708 -23.36 27.85 8.59
C LEU A 708 -23.22 29.34 8.91
N ASP A 709 -22.89 30.13 7.89
CA ASP A 709 -22.93 31.59 7.97
C ASP A 709 -24.38 32.10 8.12
N TRP A 710 -24.51 33.39 8.45
CA TRP A 710 -25.82 34.00 8.69
C TRP A 710 -26.71 33.98 7.43
N ASN A 711 -26.13 34.10 6.24
CA ASN A 711 -26.87 34.12 4.98
C ASN A 711 -27.49 32.74 4.69
N LEU A 712 -26.70 31.67 4.78
CA LEU A 712 -27.17 30.30 4.62
C LEU A 712 -28.25 29.94 5.65
N ARG A 713 -28.11 30.39 6.91
CA ARG A 713 -29.16 30.19 7.93
C ARG A 713 -30.49 30.83 7.50
N GLN A 714 -30.47 32.07 7.01
CA GLN A 714 -31.66 32.75 6.49
C GLN A 714 -32.23 32.05 5.25
N ARG A 715 -31.38 31.60 4.35
CA ARG A 715 -31.81 30.84 3.15
C ARG A 715 -32.48 29.52 3.52
N ILE A 716 -31.99 28.79 4.52
CA ILE A 716 -32.65 27.58 5.04
C ILE A 716 -34.05 27.91 5.55
N ASP A 717 -34.20 29.00 6.30
CA ASP A 717 -35.48 29.43 6.84
C ASP A 717 -36.47 29.88 5.75
N ALA A 718 -35.99 30.51 4.67
CA ALA A 718 -36.82 30.88 3.53
C ALA A 718 -37.20 29.68 2.64
N LEU A 719 -36.24 28.80 2.32
CA LEU A 719 -36.41 27.72 1.35
C LEU A 719 -37.12 26.50 1.94
N ALA A 720 -36.92 26.21 3.23
CA ALA A 720 -37.62 25.16 3.96
C ALA A 720 -38.24 25.74 5.23
N PRO A 721 -39.34 26.50 5.15
CA PRO A 721 -39.89 27.18 6.30
C PRO A 721 -40.47 26.20 7.33
N ARG A 722 -40.46 26.59 8.62
CA ARG A 722 -41.07 25.77 9.69
C ARG A 722 -42.59 25.76 9.64
N ARG A 723 -43.17 26.86 9.15
CA ARG A 723 -44.61 27.06 9.02
C ARG A 723 -44.92 27.75 7.71
N ILE A 724 -46.10 27.49 7.16
CA ILE A 724 -46.61 28.20 5.99
C ILE A 724 -47.97 28.80 6.30
N ALA A 725 -48.21 29.99 5.79
CA ALA A 725 -49.53 30.61 5.82
C ALA A 725 -50.46 29.84 4.89
N VAL A 726 -51.63 29.47 5.40
CA VAL A 726 -52.71 28.86 4.61
C VAL A 726 -53.80 29.91 4.33
N PRO A 727 -54.66 29.71 3.31
CA PRO A 727 -55.65 30.72 2.88
C PRO A 727 -56.55 31.27 3.98
N SER A 728 -56.79 30.51 5.05
CA SER A 728 -57.54 30.97 6.23
C SER A 728 -56.85 32.10 7.03
N GLY A 729 -55.62 32.46 6.68
CA GLY A 729 -54.76 33.40 7.41
C GLY A 729 -54.05 32.78 8.62
N GLN A 730 -54.19 31.48 8.84
CA GLN A 730 -53.47 30.75 9.90
C GLN A 730 -52.11 30.27 9.40
N GLU A 731 -51.19 30.05 10.34
CA GLU A 731 -49.92 29.37 10.04
C GLU A 731 -49.95 27.92 10.49
N ARG A 732 -49.53 27.02 9.60
CA ARG A 732 -49.48 25.57 9.84
C ARG A 732 -48.06 25.07 9.76
N ALA A 733 -47.69 24.22 10.72
CA ALA A 733 -46.35 23.65 10.80
C ALA A 733 -46.13 22.62 9.68
N ILE A 734 -44.91 22.61 9.13
CA ILE A 734 -44.46 21.61 8.18
C ILE A 734 -43.57 20.63 8.93
N VAL A 735 -43.84 19.33 8.76
CA VAL A 735 -43.02 18.25 9.31
C VAL A 735 -42.10 17.73 8.21
N TYR A 736 -40.80 17.74 8.47
CA TYR A 736 -39.76 17.28 7.56
C TYR A 736 -39.26 15.91 7.99
N ALA A 737 -38.99 15.07 6.99
CA ALA A 737 -38.33 13.78 7.15
C ALA A 737 -37.50 13.50 5.90
N HIS A 738 -36.19 13.37 6.05
CA HIS A 738 -35.29 13.08 4.93
C HIS A 738 -35.70 11.79 4.19
N GLY A 739 -35.73 11.83 2.85
CA GLY A 739 -36.21 10.74 2.00
C GLY A 739 -37.74 10.65 1.87
N SER A 740 -38.51 11.60 2.41
CA SER A 740 -39.96 11.70 2.24
C SER A 740 -40.38 13.14 1.94
N ALA A 741 -41.49 13.30 1.23
CA ALA A 741 -42.03 14.62 0.93
C ALA A 741 -42.55 15.30 2.22
N PRO A 742 -42.25 16.59 2.45
CA PRO A 742 -42.65 17.29 3.67
C PRO A 742 -44.16 17.34 3.85
N VAL A 743 -44.61 17.20 5.08
CA VAL A 743 -46.04 17.04 5.41
C VAL A 743 -46.61 18.32 5.99
N LEU A 744 -47.73 18.77 5.43
CA LEU A 744 -48.56 19.84 5.97
C LEU A 744 -49.89 19.25 6.45
N ALA A 745 -50.05 19.12 7.75
CA ALA A 745 -51.31 18.72 8.37
C ALA A 745 -52.21 19.95 8.56
N VAL A 746 -53.33 20.00 7.82
CA VAL A 746 -54.20 21.18 7.77
C VAL A 746 -55.65 20.78 7.63
N LYS A 747 -56.56 21.52 8.28
CA LYS A 747 -57.99 21.27 8.13
C LYS A 747 -58.43 21.64 6.73
N LEU A 748 -59.23 20.78 6.10
CA LEU A 748 -59.67 20.93 4.72
C LEU A 748 -60.29 22.32 4.43
N GLN A 749 -61.13 22.80 5.34
CA GLN A 749 -61.80 24.10 5.25
C GLN A 749 -60.88 25.34 5.25
N GLU A 750 -59.62 25.17 5.65
CA GLU A 750 -58.63 26.25 5.63
C GLU A 750 -57.94 26.41 4.28
N LEU A 751 -58.09 25.43 3.38
CA LEU A 751 -57.53 25.42 2.04
C LEU A 751 -58.53 25.83 0.95
N PHE A 752 -59.78 26.15 1.29
CA PHE A 752 -60.73 26.66 0.29
C PHE A 752 -60.18 27.92 -0.39
N GLY A 753 -60.43 28.04 -1.68
CA GLY A 753 -59.84 29.11 -2.49
C GLY A 753 -58.40 28.84 -2.98
N LEU A 754 -57.75 27.76 -2.51
CA LEU A 754 -56.42 27.39 -2.98
C LEU A 754 -56.50 26.36 -4.11
N ALA A 755 -56.07 26.79 -5.30
CA ALA A 755 -56.10 25.96 -6.48
C ALA A 755 -54.98 24.90 -6.49
N ASP A 756 -53.75 25.34 -6.22
CA ASP A 756 -52.55 24.52 -6.35
C ASP A 756 -51.98 24.08 -5.00
N THR A 757 -51.36 22.89 -4.98
CA THR A 757 -50.62 22.42 -3.80
C THR A 757 -49.49 23.39 -3.47
N PRO A 758 -49.37 23.87 -2.21
CA PRO A 758 -48.25 24.72 -1.81
C PRO A 758 -46.91 24.03 -2.07
N ARG A 759 -45.95 24.80 -2.55
CA ARG A 759 -44.58 24.33 -2.85
C ARG A 759 -43.56 25.14 -2.04
N ILE A 760 -42.49 24.46 -1.65
CA ILE A 760 -41.32 25.04 -0.97
C ILE A 760 -40.06 24.83 -1.83
N ALA A 761 -38.90 25.28 -1.35
CA ALA A 761 -37.62 25.23 -2.04
C ALA A 761 -37.71 25.84 -3.45
N ASP A 762 -38.14 27.10 -3.54
CA ASP A 762 -38.37 27.85 -4.78
C ASP A 762 -39.27 27.11 -5.79
N GLY A 763 -40.36 26.50 -5.28
CA GLY A 763 -41.37 25.83 -6.10
C GLY A 763 -41.03 24.38 -6.48
N ARG A 764 -39.83 23.88 -6.14
CA ARG A 764 -39.37 22.54 -6.55
C ARG A 764 -40.15 21.42 -5.87
N ILE A 765 -40.50 21.59 -4.59
CA ILE A 765 -41.04 20.51 -3.76
C ILE A 765 -42.47 20.82 -3.36
N ALA A 766 -43.41 19.99 -3.83
CA ALA A 766 -44.80 20.05 -3.41
C ALA A 766 -44.97 19.43 -2.02
N LEU A 767 -45.75 20.08 -1.15
CA LEU A 767 -46.07 19.55 0.16
C LEU A 767 -47.07 18.40 0.06
N THR A 768 -46.88 17.37 0.88
CA THR A 768 -47.90 16.35 1.12
C THR A 768 -48.94 16.90 2.08
N LEU A 769 -50.16 17.09 1.61
CA LEU A 769 -51.27 17.59 2.40
C LEU A 769 -51.93 16.42 3.14
N HIS A 770 -51.85 16.46 4.48
CA HIS A 770 -52.70 15.64 5.34
C HIS A 770 -53.96 16.44 5.65
N LEU A 771 -55.00 16.23 4.84
CA LEU A 771 -56.27 16.96 4.94
C LEU A 771 -57.06 16.43 6.14
N LEU A 772 -57.37 17.32 7.07
CA LEU A 772 -58.04 16.99 8.32
C LEU A 772 -59.49 17.48 8.33
N SER A 773 -60.35 16.76 9.04
CA SER A 773 -61.69 17.19 9.42
C SER A 773 -61.64 18.37 10.40
N PRO A 774 -62.77 19.05 10.65
CA PRO A 774 -62.81 20.13 11.64
C PRO A 774 -62.36 19.69 13.05
N GLY A 775 -62.61 18.42 13.40
CA GLY A 775 -62.18 17.77 14.64
C GLY A 775 -60.76 17.20 14.61
N GLY A 776 -59.97 17.43 13.55
CA GLY A 776 -58.56 17.02 13.46
C GLY A 776 -58.32 15.57 13.03
N LYS A 777 -59.36 14.81 12.68
CA LYS A 777 -59.21 13.44 12.14
C LYS A 777 -58.75 13.48 10.67
N PRO A 778 -57.84 12.59 10.24
CA PRO A 778 -57.45 12.47 8.83
C PRO A 778 -58.63 12.17 7.92
N LEU A 779 -58.71 12.86 6.79
CA LEU A 779 -59.70 12.63 5.74
C LEU A 779 -59.05 12.07 4.49
N GLN A 780 -57.98 12.71 4.03
CA GLN A 780 -57.30 12.34 2.80
C GLN A 780 -55.84 12.78 2.86
N ILE A 781 -54.96 12.02 2.21
CA ILE A 781 -53.57 12.41 1.95
C ILE A 781 -53.45 12.69 0.45
N THR A 782 -52.89 13.83 0.06
CA THR A 782 -52.68 14.18 -1.35
C THR A 782 -51.46 15.09 -1.54
N GLN A 783 -50.78 14.95 -2.68
CA GLN A 783 -49.79 15.92 -3.18
C GLN A 783 -50.32 16.73 -4.37
N ASP A 784 -51.52 16.41 -4.85
CA ASP A 784 -52.22 17.08 -5.94
C ASP A 784 -53.58 17.58 -5.44
N LEU A 785 -53.59 18.81 -4.97
CA LEU A 785 -54.78 19.46 -4.43
C LEU A 785 -55.82 19.71 -5.52
N CYS A 786 -55.39 19.99 -6.75
CA CYS A 786 -56.27 20.24 -7.88
C CYS A 786 -57.08 18.99 -8.25
N SER A 787 -56.41 17.85 -8.40
CA SER A 787 -57.07 16.56 -8.64
C SER A 787 -57.99 16.17 -7.49
N PHE A 788 -57.58 16.43 -6.24
CA PHE A 788 -58.42 16.20 -5.07
C PHE A 788 -59.75 16.99 -5.15
N TRP A 789 -59.71 18.29 -5.48
CA TRP A 789 -60.92 19.10 -5.60
C TRP A 789 -61.87 18.59 -6.69
N GLN A 790 -61.33 18.14 -7.83
CA GLN A 790 -62.14 17.67 -8.96
C GLN A 790 -62.77 16.30 -8.72
N ARG A 791 -62.01 15.37 -8.13
CA ARG A 791 -62.38 13.94 -8.13
C ARG A 791 -62.79 13.41 -6.77
N THR A 792 -62.13 13.84 -5.70
CA THR A 792 -62.26 13.22 -4.37
C THR A 792 -63.10 14.07 -3.41
N TYR A 793 -63.04 15.40 -3.55
CA TYR A 793 -63.79 16.32 -2.68
C TYR A 793 -65.31 16.08 -2.67
N PRO A 794 -66.00 15.77 -3.79
CA PRO A 794 -67.45 15.53 -3.77
C PRO A 794 -67.88 14.42 -2.80
N GLU A 795 -67.08 13.35 -2.70
CA GLU A 795 -67.32 12.24 -1.79
C GLU A 795 -67.04 12.63 -0.33
N VAL A 796 -65.88 13.25 -0.07
CA VAL A 796 -65.51 13.77 1.26
C VAL A 796 -66.55 14.76 1.75
N LYS A 797 -67.03 15.63 0.88
CA LYS A 797 -68.08 16.61 1.17
C LYS A 797 -69.39 15.93 1.60
N LYS A 798 -69.83 14.87 0.92
CA LYS A 798 -71.07 14.15 1.26
C LYS A 798 -70.98 13.56 2.66
N GLU A 799 -69.86 12.95 3.00
CA GLU A 799 -69.59 12.40 4.33
C GLU A 799 -69.53 13.51 5.40
N MET A 800 -68.81 14.60 5.10
CA MET A 800 -68.58 15.68 6.06
C MET A 800 -69.82 16.54 6.30
N LYS A 801 -70.71 16.72 5.32
CA LYS A 801 -72.02 17.37 5.53
C LYS A 801 -72.87 16.62 6.56
N GLY A 802 -72.78 15.29 6.61
CA GLY A 802 -73.47 14.48 7.62
C GLY A 802 -72.85 14.59 9.01
N ARG A 803 -71.52 14.48 9.10
CA ARG A 803 -70.80 14.48 10.40
C ARG A 803 -70.59 15.87 11.02
N TYR A 804 -70.44 16.90 10.19
CA TYR A 804 -70.17 18.28 10.60
C TYR A 804 -71.11 19.27 9.89
N PRO A 805 -72.43 19.22 10.16
CA PRO A 805 -73.43 20.00 9.42
C PRO A 805 -73.34 21.52 9.64
N ARG A 806 -72.69 21.95 10.73
CA ARG A 806 -72.51 23.37 11.07
C ARG A 806 -71.31 24.03 10.37
N HIS A 807 -70.50 23.25 9.64
CA HIS A 807 -69.32 23.73 8.94
C HIS A 807 -69.62 24.00 7.45
N PRO A 808 -68.92 24.97 6.83
CA PRO A 808 -69.12 25.29 5.42
C PRO A 808 -68.53 24.19 4.52
N TRP A 809 -69.39 23.56 3.71
CA TRP A 809 -69.02 22.55 2.71
C TRP A 809 -69.51 22.99 1.32
N PRO A 810 -68.82 23.95 0.69
CA PRO A 810 -69.25 24.62 -0.54
C PRO A 810 -69.40 23.64 -1.72
N ASP A 811 -70.31 23.93 -2.66
CA ASP A 811 -70.38 23.21 -3.95
C ASP A 811 -69.20 23.57 -4.86
N ASP A 812 -68.72 24.81 -4.77
CA ASP A 812 -67.50 25.27 -5.41
C ASP A 812 -66.40 25.53 -4.35
N PRO A 813 -65.45 24.59 -4.13
CA PRO A 813 -64.34 24.79 -3.19
C PRO A 813 -63.29 25.79 -3.71
N TRP A 814 -63.30 26.14 -5.00
CA TRP A 814 -62.32 27.03 -5.64
C TRP A 814 -62.59 28.51 -5.40
N ALA A 815 -63.87 28.89 -5.26
CA ALA A 815 -64.27 30.27 -4.97
C ALA A 815 -64.69 30.49 -3.50
N ALA A 816 -64.68 29.44 -2.69
CA ALA A 816 -65.15 29.51 -1.32
C ALA A 816 -64.19 30.25 -0.39
N THR A 817 -64.76 31.07 0.51
CA THR A 817 -63.97 31.79 1.50
C THR A 817 -63.39 30.82 2.55
N PRO A 818 -62.06 30.73 2.68
CA PRO A 818 -61.43 29.85 3.66
C PRO A 818 -61.72 30.31 5.09
N THR A 819 -61.87 29.37 6.02
CA THR A 819 -62.11 29.69 7.42
C THR A 819 -61.56 28.65 8.38
N HIS A 820 -60.89 29.12 9.43
CA HIS A 820 -60.53 28.29 10.59
C HIS A 820 -61.69 28.11 11.57
N ARG A 821 -62.77 28.89 11.42
CA ARG A 821 -63.87 28.96 12.40
C ARG A 821 -64.89 27.87 12.18
N THR A 822 -65.61 27.55 13.24
CA THR A 822 -66.76 26.63 13.28
C THR A 822 -68.05 27.26 12.76
N LYS A 823 -68.12 28.60 12.59
CA LYS A 823 -69.26 29.34 12.03
C LYS A 823 -68.81 30.41 11.01
N PRO A 824 -69.61 30.71 9.96
CA PRO A 824 -69.35 31.80 9.02
C PRO A 824 -69.34 33.18 9.72
N ARG A 825 -68.65 34.18 9.14
CA ARG A 825 -68.72 35.57 9.62
C ARG A 825 -70.10 36.14 9.25
N GLY A 826 -70.92 36.48 10.25
CA GLY A 826 -72.25 37.07 10.05
C GLY A 826 -73.45 36.23 10.51
N THR A 827 -73.24 35.15 11.28
CA THR A 827 -74.31 34.36 11.94
C THR A 827 -74.01 34.11 13.41
#